data_AF-A0A8F5VP12-F1
#
_entry.id   AF-A0A8F5VP12-F1
#
_cell.length_a   1.000
_cell.length_b   1.000
_cell.length_c   1.000
_cell.angle_alpha   90.00
_cell.angle_beta   90.00
_cell.angle_gamma   90.00
#
_symmetry.space_group_name_H-M   'P 1'
#
loop_
_entity.id
_entity.type
_entity.pdbx_description
1 polymer ?
#
loop_
_entity_poly.entity_id
_entity_poly.type
_entity_poly.pdbx_seq_one_letter_code
_entity_poly.pdbx_strand_id
1 'polypeptide(L)'
;MDSGSREGIQIKIAIYGKGGIGKSTISANTSAALAMNGYRILQVGCDPKHDSTRLLLGGKIPMTVLEYIKTHDPSERKAEDIVFRGFGDVACVESGGPEPGVGCAGRGVITTFELLEELGVQSSLFDVTLYDVLGDVVCGGFAVPIRSEYADAVYIITSGEFMSLYAANNILKGIRNFTETKNRIAGIIHNARGDLEEDLRVKRFADAVSLPVVIQIPRSDIFAKSEKDGCTVIQRYPDSPEAVLFHKFAQHTMILHPDNGGLLYPAAPLSDTDLECIVLMRNEIVPNTKFIFHPHNTKSVQKTLSVSVKNKRPLIGCAFAGAVSASSQVTDAATVMHGPRSCTLMMYEKLLDTLQNSSIRFGHEYRKNLTKRLYSTDMADEDFIFGGETKLKETLESVISDGFSLIFIVTTCPPGIIGDDIDKVIAGVTKQHDAIRIVPIKVDGNLVGDYVQGVMDAHNAVISLVEKDISSGQTPLVNIIAEKWLAENEEQSIKAVLELLDRLGIGINCRFLIHSDSRSLIRFNEASLNLPADRDDTVASIKTLLAPVSSVPFLDMPLPTGFFETKEWLMAVARVFDMEEKAREIIEAEEIKYKKKIELLKPDLERKTILISTYPKSVDWVCDLAYDLGMSILKIGLTYSPFSEEFISRYSTRFPIVHNYTLEMRSDDIRDLKPDLVLLTYPSLRRSDYARSAHIPYCPGFGFLAGIDRAMMWIDQMKVPVIEGWKLDGDGIT
;
A
#
# COMPACT_ATOMS: atom_id res chain seq x y z
N MET A 1 -34.46 19.77 -34.67
CA MET A 1 -33.50 18.70 -35.02
C MET A 1 -34.28 17.70 -35.84
N ASP A 2 -33.99 17.64 -37.13
CA ASP A 2 -34.68 16.75 -38.07
C ASP A 2 -34.04 15.35 -37.95
N SER A 3 -34.82 14.36 -37.51
CA SER A 3 -34.39 13.00 -37.22
C SER A 3 -34.34 12.14 -38.50
N GLY A 4 -33.53 12.57 -39.46
CA GLY A 4 -33.17 11.75 -40.62
C GLY A 4 -32.01 10.83 -40.25
N SER A 5 -32.31 9.60 -39.84
CA SER A 5 -31.33 8.54 -39.60
C SER A 5 -30.57 8.20 -40.89
N ARG A 6 -29.39 8.79 -41.09
CA ARG A 6 -28.33 8.09 -41.81
C ARG A 6 -27.89 6.95 -40.87
N GLU A 7 -28.20 5.71 -41.21
CA GLU A 7 -27.47 4.55 -40.67
C GLU A 7 -26.00 4.73 -41.10
N GLY A 8 -25.24 5.43 -40.28
CA GLY A 8 -24.02 6.12 -40.70
C GLY A 8 -22.90 5.84 -39.73
N ILE A 9 -21.98 4.99 -40.17
CA ILE A 9 -20.54 4.94 -39.87
C ILE A 9 -20.15 5.71 -38.59
N GLN A 10 -19.97 4.99 -37.48
CA GLN A 10 -19.45 5.54 -36.22
C GLN A 10 -18.06 4.97 -35.96
N ILE A 11 -17.04 5.84 -35.84
CA ILE A 11 -15.67 5.43 -35.54
C ILE A 11 -15.05 6.29 -34.42
N LYS A 12 -14.42 5.63 -33.45
CA LYS A 12 -13.70 6.23 -32.34
C LYS A 12 -12.20 6.05 -32.53
N ILE A 13 -11.46 7.15 -32.59
CA ILE A 13 -10.03 7.17 -32.91
C ILE A 13 -9.26 7.80 -31.76
N ALA A 14 -8.27 7.09 -31.22
CA ALA A 14 -7.34 7.66 -30.26
C ALA A 14 -5.99 7.96 -30.93
N ILE A 15 -5.50 9.18 -30.74
CA ILE A 15 -4.20 9.63 -31.22
C ILE A 15 -3.29 9.76 -29.99
N TYR A 16 -2.24 8.94 -29.94
CA TYR A 16 -1.25 8.93 -28.87
C TYR A 16 0.09 9.48 -29.35
N GLY A 17 0.84 10.09 -28.44
CA GLY A 17 2.22 10.50 -28.72
C GLY A 17 2.82 11.29 -27.58
N LYS A 18 4.14 11.47 -27.65
CA LYS A 18 4.91 12.25 -26.69
C LYS A 18 4.38 13.69 -26.55
N GLY A 19 4.48 14.26 -25.35
CA GLY A 19 4.14 15.65 -25.10
C GLY A 19 4.98 16.59 -25.98
N GLY A 20 4.33 17.51 -26.69
CA GLY A 20 5.00 18.45 -27.59
C GLY A 20 5.37 17.89 -28.98
N ILE A 21 4.94 16.67 -29.34
CA ILE A 21 5.22 16.07 -30.66
C ILE A 21 4.38 16.65 -31.81
N GLY A 22 3.47 17.58 -31.55
CA GLY A 22 2.53 18.12 -32.56
C GLY A 22 1.19 17.37 -32.65
N LYS A 23 0.82 16.63 -31.60
CA LYS A 23 -0.41 15.83 -31.52
C LYS A 23 -1.68 16.69 -31.65
N SER A 24 -1.83 17.72 -30.81
CA SER A 24 -2.93 18.70 -30.85
C SER A 24 -3.11 19.33 -32.24
N THR A 25 -2.00 19.66 -32.90
CA THR A 25 -2.01 20.19 -34.26
C THR A 25 -2.54 19.17 -35.27
N ILE A 26 -2.10 17.91 -35.20
CA ILE A 26 -2.55 16.85 -36.10
C ILE A 26 -4.03 16.51 -35.86
N SER A 27 -4.44 16.39 -34.60
CA SER A 27 -5.84 16.13 -34.20
C SER A 27 -6.77 17.23 -34.74
N ALA A 28 -6.47 18.51 -34.46
CA ALA A 28 -7.30 19.63 -34.89
C ALA A 28 -7.42 19.76 -36.42
N ASN A 29 -6.32 19.57 -37.16
CA ASN A 29 -6.36 19.61 -38.62
C ASN A 29 -7.11 18.41 -39.22
N THR A 30 -7.00 17.24 -38.60
CA THR A 30 -7.76 16.04 -39.02
C THR A 30 -9.26 16.23 -38.79
N SER A 31 -9.64 16.72 -37.61
CA SER A 31 -11.04 17.07 -37.29
C SER A 31 -11.61 18.08 -38.28
N ALA A 32 -10.85 19.14 -38.59
CA ALA A 32 -11.26 20.14 -39.58
C ALA A 32 -11.44 19.55 -40.99
N ALA A 33 -10.52 18.67 -41.42
CA ALA A 33 -10.60 18.03 -42.73
C ALA A 33 -11.81 17.07 -42.84
N LEU A 34 -12.10 16.30 -41.79
CA LEU A 34 -13.27 15.43 -41.72
C LEU A 34 -14.58 16.23 -41.70
N ALA A 35 -14.63 17.33 -40.95
CA ALA A 35 -15.79 18.22 -40.91
C ALA A 35 -16.07 18.86 -42.28
N MET A 36 -15.04 19.29 -43.01
CA MET A 36 -15.19 19.79 -44.39
C MET A 36 -15.70 18.72 -45.37
N ASN A 37 -15.48 17.44 -45.07
CA ASN A 37 -16.05 16.32 -45.82
C ASN A 37 -17.51 15.99 -45.41
N GLY A 38 -18.12 16.77 -44.50
CA GLY A 38 -19.52 16.66 -44.12
C GLY A 38 -19.82 15.70 -42.97
N TYR A 39 -18.81 15.26 -42.22
CA TYR A 39 -18.97 14.40 -41.04
C TYR A 39 -19.14 15.22 -39.76
N ARG A 40 -19.95 14.73 -38.82
CA ARG A 40 -20.11 15.28 -37.48
C ARG A 40 -18.98 14.78 -36.58
N ILE A 41 -18.19 15.70 -36.03
CA ILE A 41 -16.96 15.36 -35.31
C ILE A 41 -17.04 15.78 -33.84
N LEU A 42 -16.57 14.92 -32.96
CA LEU A 42 -16.24 15.24 -31.57
C LEU A 42 -14.73 15.10 -31.36
N GLN A 43 -14.07 16.13 -30.87
CA GLN A 43 -12.68 16.07 -30.42
C GLN A 43 -12.62 16.26 -28.90
N VAL A 44 -12.01 15.30 -28.21
CA VAL A 44 -11.80 15.31 -26.76
C VAL A 44 -10.31 15.37 -26.46
N GLY A 45 -9.86 16.49 -25.90
CA GLY A 45 -8.51 16.67 -25.39
C GLY A 45 -8.33 15.96 -24.05
N CYS A 46 -7.47 14.94 -24.00
CA CYS A 46 -7.17 14.15 -22.81
C CYS A 46 -5.76 14.46 -22.26
N ASP A 47 -5.26 15.67 -22.50
CA ASP A 47 -3.96 16.15 -22.02
C ASP A 47 -4.17 17.23 -20.92
N PRO A 48 -3.44 17.17 -19.79
CA PRO A 48 -3.44 18.23 -18.76
C PRO A 48 -3.02 19.63 -19.25
N LYS A 49 -2.60 19.78 -20.52
CA LYS A 49 -2.22 21.08 -21.12
C LYS A 49 -3.37 21.85 -21.77
N HIS A 50 -4.50 21.21 -22.05
CA HIS A 50 -5.73 21.84 -22.61
C HIS A 50 -5.53 22.58 -23.93
N ASP A 51 -4.68 22.05 -24.81
CA ASP A 51 -4.31 22.69 -26.07
C ASP A 51 -4.85 21.96 -27.32
N SER A 52 -5.58 20.87 -27.17
CA SER A 52 -6.06 20.01 -28.27
C SER A 52 -7.02 20.73 -29.20
N THR A 53 -8.02 21.40 -28.62
CA THR A 53 -9.15 22.03 -29.33
C THR A 53 -8.90 23.50 -29.69
N ARG A 54 -7.79 24.07 -29.22
CA ARG A 54 -7.48 25.49 -29.32
C ARG A 54 -7.56 26.06 -30.75
N LEU A 55 -7.04 25.32 -31.73
CA LEU A 55 -7.04 25.75 -33.14
C LEU A 55 -8.43 25.69 -33.80
N LEU A 56 -9.33 24.84 -33.29
CA LEU A 56 -10.70 24.75 -33.76
C LEU A 56 -11.57 25.88 -33.18
N LEU A 57 -11.20 26.40 -32.01
CA LEU A 57 -11.92 27.44 -31.28
C LEU A 57 -11.33 28.85 -31.48
N GLY A 58 -10.56 29.07 -32.55
CA GLY A 58 -10.02 30.38 -32.90
C GLY A 58 -8.92 30.86 -31.94
N GLY A 59 -8.14 29.94 -31.39
CA GLY A 59 -7.02 30.23 -30.48
C GLY A 59 -7.41 30.35 -29.00
N LYS A 60 -8.71 30.21 -28.67
CA LYS A 60 -9.24 30.29 -27.31
C LYS A 60 -9.08 28.97 -26.56
N ILE A 61 -8.92 29.05 -25.24
CA ILE A 61 -8.93 27.90 -24.33
C ILE A 61 -10.36 27.78 -23.79
N PRO A 62 -11.08 26.67 -24.05
CA PRO A 62 -12.41 26.47 -23.51
C PRO A 62 -12.37 26.17 -22.00
N MET A 63 -13.53 26.26 -21.33
CA MET A 63 -13.67 25.72 -19.98
C MET A 63 -13.38 24.22 -20.01
N THR A 64 -12.54 23.75 -19.07
CA THR A 64 -12.19 22.32 -18.99
C THR A 64 -13.17 21.55 -18.12
N VAL A 65 -13.30 20.26 -18.36
CA VAL A 65 -14.22 19.40 -17.60
C VAL A 65 -13.85 19.33 -16.12
N LEU A 66 -12.56 19.21 -15.78
CA LEU A 66 -12.14 19.21 -14.37
C LEU A 66 -12.34 20.57 -13.69
N GLU A 67 -12.13 21.68 -14.40
CA GLU A 67 -12.42 23.02 -13.85
C GLU A 67 -13.92 23.21 -13.65
N TYR A 68 -14.75 22.70 -14.58
CA TYR A 68 -16.20 22.72 -14.47
C TYR A 68 -16.69 21.91 -13.26
N ILE A 69 -16.20 20.67 -13.08
CA ILE A 69 -16.50 19.83 -11.91
C ILE A 69 -16.12 20.54 -10.61
N LYS A 70 -14.96 21.20 -10.59
CA LYS A 70 -14.48 21.92 -9.40
C LYS A 70 -15.31 23.15 -9.05
N THR A 71 -15.95 23.79 -10.02
CA THR A 71 -16.60 25.09 -9.84
C THR A 71 -18.13 25.04 -9.87
N HIS A 72 -18.73 23.94 -10.31
CA HIS A 72 -20.18 23.80 -10.48
C HIS A 72 -20.73 22.59 -9.72
N ASP A 73 -21.87 22.81 -9.05
CA ASP A 73 -22.61 21.78 -8.31
C ASP A 73 -23.14 20.69 -9.28
N PRO A 74 -23.09 19.39 -8.92
CA PRO A 74 -23.57 18.30 -9.76
C PRO A 74 -24.97 18.51 -10.34
N SER A 75 -25.89 19.12 -9.58
CA SER A 75 -27.29 19.34 -10.01
C SER A 75 -27.47 20.42 -11.08
N GLU A 76 -26.46 21.27 -11.28
CA GLU A 76 -26.48 22.36 -12.24
C GLU A 76 -25.74 22.02 -13.54
N ARG A 77 -25.09 20.86 -13.61
CA ARG A 77 -24.20 20.49 -14.71
C ARG A 77 -24.95 20.24 -16.01
N LYS A 78 -24.47 20.84 -17.10
CA LYS A 78 -25.04 20.74 -18.45
C LYS A 78 -23.96 20.55 -19.50
N ALA A 79 -24.26 19.74 -20.52
CA ALA A 79 -23.34 19.49 -21.62
C ALA A 79 -22.90 20.77 -22.36
N GLU A 80 -23.77 21.76 -22.46
CA GLU A 80 -23.54 23.02 -23.17
C GLU A 80 -22.40 23.86 -22.59
N ASP A 81 -22.07 23.67 -21.31
CA ASP A 81 -21.02 24.43 -20.61
C ASP A 81 -19.62 23.85 -20.85
N ILE A 82 -19.52 22.62 -21.36
CA ILE A 82 -18.25 21.91 -21.58
C ILE A 82 -18.06 21.44 -23.02
N VAL A 83 -19.10 21.46 -23.86
CA VAL A 83 -19.06 21.10 -25.28
C VAL A 83 -19.15 22.35 -26.14
N PHE A 84 -18.03 22.76 -26.74
CA PHE A 84 -17.95 23.97 -27.56
C PHE A 84 -17.92 23.63 -29.05
N ARG A 85 -18.57 24.43 -29.90
CA ARG A 85 -18.55 24.24 -31.37
C ARG A 85 -17.50 25.14 -32.03
N GLY A 86 -16.57 24.52 -32.75
CA GLY A 86 -15.48 25.17 -33.46
C GLY A 86 -15.65 25.21 -34.98
N PHE A 87 -14.55 25.45 -35.68
CA PHE A 87 -14.50 25.45 -37.15
C PHE A 87 -15.10 24.17 -37.74
N GLY A 88 -15.94 24.30 -38.77
CA GLY A 88 -16.60 23.16 -39.41
C GLY A 88 -17.68 22.47 -38.54
N ASP A 89 -18.16 23.14 -37.49
CA ASP A 89 -19.13 22.59 -36.53
C ASP A 89 -18.58 21.40 -35.71
N VAL A 90 -17.25 21.33 -35.55
CA VAL A 90 -16.58 20.33 -34.70
C VAL A 90 -16.91 20.60 -33.23
N ALA A 91 -17.48 19.61 -32.54
CA ALA A 91 -17.66 19.64 -31.10
C ALA A 91 -16.32 19.41 -30.39
N CYS A 92 -16.00 20.26 -29.42
CA CYS A 92 -14.72 20.34 -28.74
C CYS A 92 -14.93 20.21 -27.23
N VAL A 93 -14.21 19.28 -26.60
CA VAL A 93 -14.16 19.10 -25.14
C VAL A 93 -12.70 19.04 -24.71
N GLU A 94 -12.37 19.67 -23.58
CA GLU A 94 -11.05 19.58 -22.94
C GLU A 94 -11.19 18.99 -21.55
N SER A 95 -10.46 17.90 -21.26
CA SER A 95 -10.52 17.20 -19.98
C SER A 95 -10.20 18.12 -18.81
N GLY A 96 -9.09 18.86 -18.86
CA GLY A 96 -8.58 19.45 -17.62
C GLY A 96 -7.46 18.57 -17.03
N GLY A 97 -6.64 19.19 -16.20
CA GLY A 97 -5.59 18.57 -15.43
C GLY A 97 -5.42 19.36 -14.12
N PRO A 98 -5.02 18.71 -13.03
CA PRO A 98 -4.80 19.43 -11.79
C PRO A 98 -3.50 20.24 -11.87
N GLU A 99 -3.26 21.10 -10.87
CA GLU A 99 -2.03 21.91 -10.84
C GLU A 99 -0.78 21.02 -10.89
N PRO A 100 0.29 21.40 -11.61
CA PRO A 100 1.51 20.60 -11.69
C PRO A 100 2.05 20.24 -10.29
N GLY A 101 2.11 18.95 -9.99
CA GLY A 101 2.57 18.44 -8.70
C GLY A 101 1.47 18.24 -7.64
N VAL A 102 0.20 18.51 -7.98
CA VAL A 102 -0.95 18.34 -7.10
C VAL A 102 -1.93 17.38 -7.78
N GLY A 103 -2.14 16.19 -7.22
CA GLY A 103 -3.19 15.25 -7.66
C GLY A 103 -2.95 14.45 -8.96
N CYS A 104 -3.96 13.69 -9.39
CA CYS A 104 -3.82 12.66 -10.44
C CYS A 104 -4.51 13.00 -11.77
N ALA A 105 -3.73 13.46 -12.76
CA ALA A 105 -4.24 13.74 -14.12
C ALA A 105 -4.90 12.52 -14.81
N GLY A 106 -4.41 11.31 -14.51
CA GLY A 106 -5.02 10.07 -15.02
C GLY A 106 -6.44 9.83 -14.50
N ARG A 107 -6.72 10.10 -13.22
CA ARG A 107 -8.10 10.04 -12.67
C ARG A 107 -8.96 11.11 -13.30
N GLY A 108 -8.40 12.30 -13.55
CA GLY A 108 -9.10 13.39 -14.22
C GLY A 108 -9.62 13.04 -15.62
N VAL A 109 -8.84 12.28 -16.41
CA VAL A 109 -9.31 11.77 -17.71
C VAL A 109 -10.48 10.81 -17.52
N ILE A 110 -10.42 9.86 -16.57
CA ILE A 110 -11.54 8.94 -16.27
C ILE A 110 -12.81 9.72 -15.92
N THR A 111 -12.70 10.66 -14.99
CA THR A 111 -13.83 11.46 -14.51
C THR A 111 -14.44 12.31 -15.63
N THR A 112 -13.63 12.76 -16.60
CA THR A 112 -14.13 13.45 -17.80
C THR A 112 -15.05 12.57 -18.63
N PHE A 113 -14.66 11.30 -18.87
CA PHE A 113 -15.50 10.35 -19.60
C PHE A 113 -16.80 10.04 -18.85
N GLU A 114 -16.71 9.82 -17.54
CA GLU A 114 -17.88 9.56 -16.68
C GLU A 114 -18.89 10.73 -16.75
N LEU A 115 -18.42 11.98 -16.67
CA LEU A 115 -19.30 13.15 -16.76
C LEU A 115 -19.91 13.32 -18.16
N LEU A 116 -19.15 13.07 -19.23
CA LEU A 116 -19.68 13.16 -20.60
C LEU A 116 -20.80 12.13 -20.82
N GLU A 117 -20.64 10.91 -20.29
CA GLU A 117 -21.69 9.89 -20.31
C GLU A 117 -22.92 10.32 -19.50
N GLU A 118 -22.73 10.85 -18.30
CA GLU A 118 -23.81 11.37 -17.43
C GLU A 118 -24.63 12.48 -18.11
N LEU A 119 -23.95 13.41 -18.78
CA LEU A 119 -24.58 14.54 -19.47
C LEU A 119 -25.15 14.17 -20.85
N GLY A 120 -25.10 12.88 -21.23
CA GLY A 120 -25.65 12.40 -22.49
C GLY A 120 -24.83 12.80 -23.73
N VAL A 121 -23.58 13.24 -23.56
CA VAL A 121 -22.63 13.53 -24.64
C VAL A 121 -22.03 12.21 -25.12
N GLN A 122 -22.86 11.39 -25.74
CA GLN A 122 -22.45 10.07 -26.21
C GLN A 122 -21.75 10.18 -27.58
N SER A 123 -20.70 9.38 -27.78
CA SER A 123 -20.02 9.28 -29.07
C SER A 123 -20.98 8.89 -30.22
N SER A 124 -22.14 8.28 -29.93
CA SER A 124 -23.18 7.88 -30.89
C SER A 124 -23.87 9.05 -31.59
N LEU A 125 -23.71 10.26 -31.07
CA LEU A 125 -24.22 11.48 -31.68
C LEU A 125 -23.31 12.01 -32.81
N PHE A 126 -22.11 11.46 -32.95
CA PHE A 126 -21.07 11.90 -33.87
C PHE A 126 -20.65 10.77 -34.81
N ASP A 127 -20.29 11.12 -36.05
CA ASP A 127 -19.82 10.16 -37.04
C ASP A 127 -18.36 9.76 -36.75
N VAL A 128 -17.54 10.69 -36.24
CA VAL A 128 -16.17 10.43 -35.78
C VAL A 128 -15.90 11.07 -34.42
N THR A 129 -15.32 10.31 -33.49
CA THR A 129 -14.78 10.85 -32.23
C THR A 129 -13.26 10.71 -32.21
N LEU A 130 -12.54 11.82 -31.99
CA LEU A 130 -11.08 11.87 -31.88
C LEU A 130 -10.66 12.16 -30.43
N TYR A 131 -9.89 11.24 -29.85
CA TYR A 131 -9.27 11.40 -28.54
C TYR A 131 -7.80 11.77 -28.70
N ASP A 132 -7.42 12.94 -28.20
CA ASP A 132 -6.04 13.38 -28.18
C ASP A 132 -5.44 13.04 -26.81
N VAL A 133 -4.56 12.03 -26.76
CA VAL A 133 -4.12 11.45 -25.49
C VAL A 133 -2.62 11.56 -25.29
N LEU A 134 -2.21 12.00 -24.10
CA LEU A 134 -0.82 12.07 -23.70
C LEU A 134 -0.21 10.65 -23.59
N GLY A 135 0.82 10.37 -24.38
CA GLY A 135 1.44 9.05 -24.47
C GLY A 135 2.74 8.88 -23.67
N ASP A 136 3.25 9.93 -23.02
CA ASP A 136 4.51 9.88 -22.25
C ASP A 136 4.37 9.15 -20.92
N VAL A 137 3.22 9.27 -20.26
CA VAL A 137 2.94 8.70 -18.94
C VAL A 137 1.70 7.83 -19.05
N VAL A 138 1.88 6.60 -19.53
CA VAL A 138 0.76 5.65 -19.70
C VAL A 138 0.44 4.99 -18.35
N CYS A 139 -0.13 5.78 -17.41
CA CYS A 139 -0.73 5.25 -16.19
C CYS A 139 -2.17 4.75 -16.49
N GLY A 140 -2.79 4.04 -15.54
CA GLY A 140 -4.10 3.41 -15.76
C GLY A 140 -5.23 4.34 -16.23
N GLY A 141 -5.14 5.65 -15.93
CA GLY A 141 -6.09 6.68 -16.37
C GLY A 141 -5.93 7.11 -17.83
N PHE A 142 -4.69 7.37 -18.29
CA PHE A 142 -4.41 7.68 -19.70
C PHE A 142 -4.57 6.48 -20.63
N ALA A 143 -4.76 5.28 -20.06
CA ALA A 143 -5.10 4.06 -20.78
C ALA A 143 -6.61 3.86 -20.98
N VAL A 144 -7.48 4.71 -20.45
CA VAL A 144 -8.94 4.60 -20.64
C VAL A 144 -9.36 4.72 -22.11
N PRO A 145 -8.82 5.67 -22.89
CA PRO A 145 -9.11 5.73 -24.33
C PRO A 145 -8.60 4.51 -25.12
N ILE A 146 -7.71 3.68 -24.56
CA ILE A 146 -7.26 2.42 -25.18
C ILE A 146 -8.27 1.27 -24.97
N ARG A 147 -9.19 1.38 -24.00
CA ARG A 147 -10.18 0.32 -23.71
C ARG A 147 -11.22 0.22 -24.83
N SER A 148 -11.80 -0.97 -25.00
CA SER A 148 -12.67 -1.32 -26.15
C SER A 148 -13.91 -0.44 -26.26
N GLU A 149 -14.33 0.14 -25.15
CA GLU A 149 -15.52 0.97 -25.05
C GLU A 149 -15.28 2.38 -25.61
N TYR A 150 -14.02 2.82 -25.67
CA TYR A 150 -13.67 4.22 -25.93
C TYR A 150 -12.95 4.46 -27.27
N ALA A 151 -12.14 3.53 -27.81
CA ALA A 151 -11.56 3.68 -29.15
C ALA A 151 -11.54 2.38 -29.98
N ASP A 152 -11.89 2.50 -31.26
CA ASP A 152 -11.87 1.45 -32.27
C ASP A 152 -10.50 1.34 -32.96
N ALA A 153 -9.80 2.47 -33.11
CA ALA A 153 -8.52 2.56 -33.79
C ALA A 153 -7.54 3.50 -33.05
N VAL A 154 -6.27 3.09 -32.94
CA VAL A 154 -5.22 3.85 -32.27
C VAL A 154 -4.10 4.23 -33.25
N TYR A 155 -3.81 5.53 -33.35
CA TYR A 155 -2.65 6.06 -34.06
C TYR A 155 -1.56 6.49 -33.10
N ILE A 156 -0.31 6.25 -33.46
CA ILE A 156 0.85 6.70 -32.68
C ILE A 156 1.61 7.76 -33.49
N ILE A 157 1.69 8.97 -32.95
CA ILE A 157 2.51 10.06 -33.51
C ILE A 157 3.91 9.98 -32.92
N THR A 158 4.91 9.97 -33.79
CA THR A 158 6.32 10.05 -33.39
C THR A 158 7.16 10.84 -34.39
N SER A 159 8.33 11.27 -33.93
CA SER A 159 9.45 11.74 -34.77
C SER A 159 10.63 10.76 -34.66
N GLY A 160 11.74 11.03 -35.37
CA GLY A 160 12.97 10.25 -35.27
C GLY A 160 13.81 10.52 -34.02
N GLU A 161 13.36 11.39 -33.11
CA GLU A 161 13.97 11.52 -31.79
C GLU A 161 13.82 10.23 -30.99
N PHE A 162 14.91 9.77 -30.38
CA PHE A 162 14.90 8.53 -29.60
C PHE A 162 13.85 8.53 -28.49
N MET A 163 13.69 9.64 -27.75
CA MET A 163 12.69 9.73 -26.68
C MET A 163 11.25 9.70 -27.20
N SER A 164 11.00 10.15 -28.43
CA SER A 164 9.69 10.04 -29.07
C SER A 164 9.39 8.58 -29.44
N LEU A 165 10.38 7.87 -29.97
CA LEU A 165 10.27 6.43 -30.28
C LEU A 165 10.18 5.57 -29.01
N TYR A 166 10.84 5.97 -27.93
CA TYR A 166 10.69 5.37 -26.60
C TYR A 166 9.27 5.50 -26.06
N ALA A 167 8.68 6.69 -26.16
CA ALA A 167 7.28 6.91 -25.79
C ALA A 167 6.33 6.08 -26.68
N ALA A 168 6.55 6.05 -28.00
CA ALA A 168 5.82 5.20 -28.94
C ALA A 168 5.86 3.72 -28.53
N ASN A 169 7.04 3.21 -28.16
CA ASN A 169 7.21 1.84 -27.67
C ASN A 169 6.47 1.59 -26.36
N ASN A 170 6.44 2.56 -25.44
CA ASN A 170 5.68 2.43 -24.18
C ASN A 170 4.16 2.46 -24.40
N ILE A 171 3.67 3.24 -25.37
CA ILE A 171 2.26 3.19 -25.79
C ILE A 171 1.92 1.77 -26.31
N LEU A 172 2.79 1.17 -27.13
CA LEU A 172 2.60 -0.21 -27.60
C LEU A 172 2.57 -1.22 -26.45
N LYS A 173 3.44 -1.08 -25.44
CA LYS A 173 3.38 -1.89 -24.21
C LYS A 173 2.04 -1.72 -23.49
N GLY A 174 1.57 -0.48 -23.38
CA GLY A 174 0.26 -0.14 -22.81
C GLY A 174 -0.87 -0.85 -23.54
N ILE A 175 -0.94 -0.72 -24.88
CA ILE A 175 -1.97 -1.34 -25.72
C ILE A 175 -1.95 -2.86 -25.58
N ARG A 176 -0.75 -3.48 -25.59
CA ARG A 176 -0.61 -4.94 -25.46
C ARG A 176 -1.23 -5.50 -24.18
N ASN A 177 -1.25 -4.73 -23.09
CA ASN A 177 -1.86 -5.14 -21.83
C ASN A 177 -3.40 -5.13 -21.86
N PHE A 178 -4.03 -4.48 -22.85
CA PHE A 178 -5.50 -4.36 -22.99
C PHE A 178 -6.07 -5.10 -24.21
N THR A 179 -5.24 -5.65 -25.09
CA THR A 179 -5.67 -6.37 -26.29
C THR A 179 -5.62 -7.88 -26.10
N GLU A 180 -6.65 -8.47 -25.47
CA GLU A 180 -6.76 -9.93 -25.34
C GLU A 180 -7.40 -10.61 -26.57
N THR A 181 -8.15 -9.89 -27.42
CA THR A 181 -8.97 -10.52 -28.49
C THR A 181 -9.02 -9.82 -29.86
N LYS A 182 -8.64 -8.54 -30.01
CA LYS A 182 -8.65 -7.83 -31.30
C LYS A 182 -7.48 -6.84 -31.45
N ASN A 183 -6.93 -6.75 -32.67
CA ASN A 183 -5.94 -5.74 -33.06
C ASN A 183 -6.58 -4.34 -33.06
N ARG A 184 -5.81 -3.30 -32.67
CA ARG A 184 -6.33 -1.93 -32.50
C ARG A 184 -5.47 -0.84 -33.09
N ILE A 185 -4.24 -1.14 -33.52
CA ILE A 185 -3.32 -0.11 -34.00
C ILE A 185 -3.59 0.13 -35.48
N ALA A 186 -3.85 1.38 -35.84
CA ALA A 186 -4.05 1.81 -37.23
C ALA A 186 -2.74 2.12 -37.95
N GLY A 187 -1.71 2.53 -37.20
CA GLY A 187 -0.35 2.75 -37.70
C GLY A 187 0.32 3.98 -37.09
N ILE A 188 1.48 4.32 -37.66
CA ILE A 188 2.34 5.42 -37.19
C ILE A 188 2.10 6.65 -38.06
N ILE A 189 1.92 7.80 -37.40
CA ILE A 189 1.95 9.13 -38.02
C ILE A 189 3.35 9.69 -37.78
N HIS A 190 4.11 9.85 -38.85
CA HIS A 190 5.46 10.37 -38.78
C HIS A 190 5.45 11.91 -38.89
N ASN A 191 5.72 12.61 -37.79
CA ASN A 191 5.93 14.05 -37.81
C ASN A 191 7.41 14.36 -38.09
N ALA A 192 7.75 14.62 -39.34
CA ALA A 192 9.12 14.73 -39.82
C ALA A 192 9.72 16.12 -39.51
N ARG A 193 10.97 16.13 -39.05
CA ARG A 193 11.70 17.38 -38.71
C ARG A 193 12.63 17.89 -39.81
N GLY A 194 12.76 17.10 -40.89
CA GLY A 194 13.59 17.40 -42.05
C GLY A 194 15.00 16.80 -42.01
N ASP A 195 15.27 15.85 -41.10
CA ASP A 195 16.54 15.13 -41.00
C ASP A 195 16.40 13.70 -41.53
N LEU A 196 17.29 13.31 -42.46
CA LEU A 196 17.22 12.03 -43.14
C LEU A 196 17.46 10.85 -42.19
N GLU A 197 18.31 11.01 -41.18
CA GLU A 197 18.61 9.94 -40.23
C GLU A 197 17.45 9.77 -39.23
N GLU A 198 16.79 10.85 -38.84
CA GLU A 198 15.54 10.79 -38.08
C GLU A 198 14.43 10.04 -38.86
N ASP A 199 14.28 10.33 -40.15
CA ASP A 199 13.32 9.62 -41.01
C ASP A 199 13.63 8.12 -41.09
N LEU A 200 14.92 7.75 -41.21
CA LEU A 200 15.37 6.36 -41.19
C LEU A 200 15.14 5.68 -39.84
N ARG A 201 15.26 6.40 -38.70
CA ARG A 201 14.97 5.86 -37.37
C ARG A 201 13.50 5.48 -37.21
N VAL A 202 12.59 6.34 -37.66
CA VAL A 202 11.15 6.04 -37.62
C VAL A 202 10.85 4.82 -38.48
N LYS A 203 11.47 4.70 -39.66
CA LYS A 203 11.33 3.53 -40.51
C LYS A 203 11.85 2.24 -39.84
N ARG A 204 13.06 2.26 -39.26
CA ARG A 204 13.62 1.12 -38.52
C ARG A 204 12.72 0.68 -37.36
N PHE A 205 12.20 1.64 -36.61
CA PHE A 205 11.26 1.36 -35.53
C PHE A 205 9.97 0.75 -36.06
N ALA A 206 9.34 1.36 -37.07
CA ALA A 206 8.10 0.91 -37.69
C ALA A 206 8.21 -0.53 -38.23
N ASP A 207 9.30 -0.84 -38.94
CA ASP A 207 9.59 -2.18 -39.46
C ASP A 207 9.75 -3.19 -38.30
N ALA A 208 10.48 -2.81 -37.25
CA ALA A 208 10.74 -3.69 -36.10
C ALA A 208 9.48 -3.99 -35.26
N VAL A 209 8.56 -3.04 -35.14
CA VAL A 209 7.25 -3.24 -34.46
C VAL A 209 6.16 -3.72 -35.41
N SER A 210 6.47 -3.95 -36.69
CA SER A 210 5.54 -4.40 -37.74
C SER A 210 4.32 -3.48 -37.92
N LEU A 211 4.53 -2.17 -37.88
CA LEU A 211 3.49 -1.16 -38.09
C LEU A 211 3.76 -0.32 -39.36
N PRO A 212 2.73 0.03 -40.14
CA PRO A 212 2.91 0.92 -41.27
C PRO A 212 3.08 2.37 -40.81
N VAL A 213 3.92 3.13 -41.51
CA VAL A 213 3.86 4.61 -41.47
C VAL A 213 2.74 5.05 -42.41
N VAL A 214 1.62 5.48 -41.85
CA VAL A 214 0.38 5.78 -42.58
C VAL A 214 0.48 7.13 -43.31
N ILE A 215 1.12 8.10 -42.66
CA ILE A 215 1.36 9.41 -43.24
C ILE A 215 2.63 10.03 -42.67
N GLN A 216 3.34 10.78 -43.50
CA GLN A 216 4.46 11.62 -43.11
C GLN A 216 4.06 13.09 -43.28
N ILE A 217 4.05 13.83 -42.18
CA ILE A 217 3.78 15.28 -42.16
C ILE A 217 5.13 16.00 -42.18
N PRO A 218 5.42 16.83 -43.20
CA PRO A 218 6.69 17.55 -43.29
C PRO A 218 6.70 18.75 -42.35
N ARG A 219 7.90 19.14 -41.91
CA ARG A 219 8.10 20.42 -41.23
C ARG A 219 7.78 21.57 -42.19
N SER A 220 6.84 22.43 -41.80
CA SER A 220 6.40 23.56 -42.61
C SER A 220 6.07 24.78 -41.75
N ASP A 221 6.46 25.97 -42.21
CA ASP A 221 6.21 27.22 -41.49
C ASP A 221 4.73 27.61 -41.47
N ILE A 222 3.90 27.02 -42.34
CA ILE A 222 2.47 27.33 -42.39
C ILE A 222 1.74 26.84 -41.14
N PHE A 223 2.25 25.80 -40.46
CA PHE A 223 1.72 25.34 -39.18
C PHE A 223 1.86 26.43 -38.12
N ALA A 224 3.08 26.96 -37.94
CA ALA A 224 3.35 28.04 -37.00
C ALA A 224 2.59 29.32 -37.34
N LYS A 225 2.45 29.64 -38.64
CA LYS A 225 1.60 30.76 -39.08
C LYS A 225 0.14 30.52 -38.69
N SER A 226 -0.44 29.37 -39.03
CA SER A 226 -1.85 29.07 -38.73
C SER A 226 -2.12 29.07 -37.22
N GLU A 227 -1.19 28.52 -36.43
CA GLU A 227 -1.24 28.56 -34.96
C GLU A 227 -1.20 29.99 -34.41
N LYS A 228 -0.36 30.87 -34.97
CA LYS A 228 -0.32 32.30 -34.61
C LYS A 228 -1.66 33.01 -34.84
N ASP A 229 -2.40 32.61 -35.86
CA ASP A 229 -3.73 33.16 -36.16
C ASP A 229 -4.86 32.36 -35.48
N GLY A 230 -4.51 31.38 -34.64
CA GLY A 230 -5.46 30.58 -33.87
C GLY A 230 -6.35 29.66 -34.71
N CYS A 231 -5.93 29.28 -35.92
CA CYS A 231 -6.73 28.48 -36.84
C CYS A 231 -5.98 27.25 -37.37
N THR A 232 -6.73 26.30 -37.94
CA THR A 232 -6.15 25.12 -38.60
C THR A 232 -5.57 25.47 -39.98
N VAL A 233 -4.64 24.65 -40.47
CA VAL A 233 -4.11 24.77 -41.84
C VAL A 233 -5.21 24.55 -42.87
N ILE A 234 -6.16 23.64 -42.59
CA ILE A 234 -7.35 23.43 -43.43
C ILE A 234 -8.16 24.72 -43.59
N GLN A 235 -8.31 25.50 -42.53
CA GLN A 235 -9.04 26.76 -42.57
C GLN A 235 -8.24 27.88 -43.27
N ARG A 236 -6.94 28.00 -43.00
CA ARG A 236 -6.13 29.13 -43.44
C ARG A 236 -5.54 28.96 -44.84
N TYR A 237 -5.11 27.75 -45.17
CA TYR A 237 -4.41 27.41 -46.39
C TYR A 237 -5.01 26.13 -47.01
N PRO A 238 -6.30 26.13 -47.40
CA PRO A 238 -7.01 24.94 -47.87
C PRO A 238 -6.37 24.27 -49.09
N ASP A 239 -5.72 25.06 -49.95
CA ASP A 239 -5.08 24.58 -51.18
C ASP A 239 -3.59 24.19 -50.98
N SER A 240 -3.09 24.18 -49.75
CA SER A 240 -1.68 23.86 -49.48
C SER A 240 -1.38 22.37 -49.64
N PRO A 241 -0.13 22.00 -49.97
CA PRO A 241 0.29 20.60 -49.99
C PRO A 241 0.04 19.85 -48.68
N GLU A 242 0.19 20.53 -47.54
CA GLU A 242 -0.07 20.00 -46.20
C GLU A 242 -1.57 19.82 -45.92
N ALA A 243 -2.43 20.73 -46.39
CA ALA A 243 -3.88 20.54 -46.30
C ALA A 243 -4.34 19.29 -47.08
N VAL A 244 -3.75 19.06 -48.25
CA VAL A 244 -3.98 17.83 -49.04
C VAL A 244 -3.57 16.57 -48.26
N LEU A 245 -2.48 16.62 -47.47
CA LEU A 245 -2.07 15.51 -46.61
C LEU A 245 -3.11 15.20 -45.52
N PHE A 246 -3.68 16.22 -44.87
CA PHE A 246 -4.75 16.01 -43.88
C PHE A 246 -6.04 15.49 -44.49
N HIS A 247 -6.42 15.92 -45.70
CA HIS A 247 -7.56 15.33 -46.41
C HIS A 247 -7.32 13.85 -46.77
N LYS A 248 -6.09 13.49 -47.17
CA LYS A 248 -5.71 12.08 -47.39
C LYS A 248 -5.76 11.26 -46.09
N PHE A 249 -5.28 11.83 -44.99
CA PHE A 249 -5.33 11.17 -43.69
C PHE A 249 -6.78 10.97 -43.22
N ALA A 250 -7.62 12.00 -43.35
CA ALA A 250 -9.06 11.92 -43.07
C ALA A 250 -9.77 10.84 -43.92
N GLN A 251 -9.37 10.64 -45.18
CA GLN A 251 -9.89 9.54 -45.99
C GLN A 251 -9.42 8.18 -45.44
N HIS A 252 -8.14 8.06 -45.07
CA HIS A 252 -7.60 6.83 -44.48
C HIS A 252 -8.33 6.44 -43.18
N THR A 253 -8.63 7.40 -42.30
CA THR A 253 -9.34 7.12 -41.05
C THR A 253 -10.72 6.52 -41.28
N MET A 254 -11.41 6.91 -42.37
CA MET A 254 -12.74 6.36 -42.71
C MET A 254 -12.70 4.94 -43.28
N ILE A 255 -11.57 4.51 -43.85
CA ILE A 255 -11.40 3.13 -44.37
C ILE A 255 -11.33 2.12 -43.22
N LEU A 256 -10.94 2.55 -42.02
CA LEU A 256 -10.77 1.70 -40.83
C LEU A 256 -12.08 1.30 -40.14
N HIS A 257 -13.24 1.62 -40.74
CA HIS A 257 -14.54 1.23 -40.20
C HIS A 257 -14.65 -0.30 -40.04
N PRO A 258 -15.23 -0.82 -38.94
CA PRO A 258 -15.36 -2.26 -38.69
C PRO A 258 -16.03 -3.04 -39.83
N ASP A 259 -16.98 -2.41 -40.53
CA ASP A 259 -17.72 -3.03 -41.65
C ASP A 259 -16.97 -2.98 -43.00
N ASN A 260 -15.89 -2.20 -43.09
CA ASN A 260 -15.12 -2.01 -44.33
C ASN A 260 -13.88 -2.93 -44.43
N GLY A 261 -13.66 -3.82 -43.46
CA GLY A 261 -12.52 -4.75 -43.46
C GLY A 261 -11.16 -4.08 -43.23
N GLY A 262 -11.13 -2.94 -42.54
CA GLY A 262 -9.90 -2.20 -42.24
C GLY A 262 -8.84 -3.04 -41.53
N LEU A 263 -7.59 -2.96 -41.98
CA LEU A 263 -6.48 -3.72 -41.42
C LEU A 263 -5.93 -3.03 -40.16
N LEU A 264 -6.29 -3.55 -38.99
CA LEU A 264 -5.69 -3.16 -37.71
C LEU A 264 -4.55 -4.12 -37.33
N TYR A 265 -3.48 -3.55 -36.76
CA TYR A 265 -2.24 -4.24 -36.46
C TYR A 265 -2.13 -4.60 -34.96
N PRO A 266 -1.44 -5.70 -34.63
CA PRO A 266 -1.17 -6.08 -33.25
C PRO A 266 -0.10 -5.16 -32.62
N ALA A 267 -0.14 -5.02 -31.29
CA ALA A 267 0.88 -4.29 -30.55
C ALA A 267 2.12 -5.18 -30.32
N ALA A 268 3.20 -4.92 -31.06
CA ALA A 268 4.47 -5.63 -30.94
C ALA A 268 5.59 -4.71 -30.39
N PRO A 269 5.56 -4.33 -29.10
CA PRO A 269 6.59 -3.49 -28.51
C PRO A 269 7.94 -4.24 -28.40
N LEU A 270 9.03 -3.49 -28.53
CA LEU A 270 10.39 -3.95 -28.34
C LEU A 270 10.80 -3.91 -26.86
N SER A 271 11.78 -4.73 -26.47
CA SER A 271 12.46 -4.52 -25.19
C SER A 271 13.25 -3.21 -25.23
N ASP A 272 13.56 -2.62 -24.08
CA ASP A 272 14.31 -1.36 -24.03
C ASP A 272 15.70 -1.51 -24.69
N THR A 273 16.33 -2.68 -24.48
CA THR A 273 17.60 -3.05 -25.13
C THR A 273 17.46 -3.16 -26.65
N ASP A 274 16.43 -3.85 -27.15
CA ASP A 274 16.21 -4.02 -28.59
C ASP A 274 15.89 -2.69 -29.26
N LEU A 275 15.12 -1.83 -28.59
CA LEU A 275 14.80 -0.50 -29.07
C LEU A 275 16.07 0.35 -29.22
N GLU A 276 16.96 0.35 -28.23
CA GLU A 276 18.25 1.05 -28.31
C GLU A 276 19.13 0.47 -29.44
N CYS A 277 19.25 -0.84 -29.54
CA CYS A 277 20.04 -1.49 -30.59
C CYS A 277 19.53 -1.17 -32.00
N ILE A 278 18.21 -1.22 -32.22
CA ILE A 278 17.58 -1.05 -33.54
C ILE A 278 17.53 0.43 -33.95
N VAL A 279 17.16 1.32 -33.02
CA VAL A 279 16.98 2.75 -33.32
C VAL A 279 18.32 3.48 -33.31
N LEU A 280 19.18 3.22 -32.32
CA LEU A 280 20.47 3.91 -32.15
C LEU A 280 21.68 3.18 -32.74
N MET A 281 21.50 1.95 -33.25
CA MET A 281 22.59 1.11 -33.80
C MET A 281 23.76 0.92 -32.82
N ARG A 282 23.47 0.76 -31.53
CA ARG A 282 24.50 0.53 -30.50
C ARG A 282 24.79 -0.97 -30.38
N ASN A 283 26.07 -1.35 -30.44
CA ASN A 283 26.55 -2.67 -30.05
C ASN A 283 27.03 -2.64 -28.58
N GLU A 284 26.37 -3.43 -27.73
CA GLU A 284 26.71 -3.80 -26.33
C GLU A 284 26.88 -2.71 -25.24
N ILE A 285 26.68 -3.18 -24.00
CA ILE A 285 26.24 -2.49 -22.77
C ILE A 285 27.40 -1.85 -21.99
N VAL A 286 27.17 -0.67 -21.37
CA VAL A 286 27.99 -0.13 -20.26
C VAL A 286 27.08 0.28 -19.09
N PRO A 287 27.41 0.00 -17.81
CA PRO A 287 26.50 0.16 -16.67
C PRO A 287 26.28 1.60 -16.22
N ASN A 288 25.04 1.86 -15.78
CA ASN A 288 24.53 3.10 -15.18
C ASN A 288 25.43 3.74 -14.12
N THR A 289 25.75 5.02 -14.29
CA THR A 289 26.19 5.90 -13.21
C THR A 289 24.97 6.65 -12.66
N LYS A 290 24.62 6.43 -11.39
CA LYS A 290 23.52 7.13 -10.69
C LYS A 290 23.89 8.58 -10.40
N PHE A 291 22.96 9.48 -10.65
CA PHE A 291 22.97 10.85 -10.11
C PHE A 291 22.64 10.84 -8.61
N ILE A 292 23.33 11.70 -7.86
CA ILE A 292 23.16 11.92 -6.43
C ILE A 292 22.24 13.13 -6.24
N PHE A 293 21.12 12.93 -5.56
CA PHE A 293 20.30 14.03 -5.01
C PHE A 293 20.71 14.25 -3.55
N HIS A 294 20.83 15.52 -3.15
CA HIS A 294 20.98 15.92 -1.75
C HIS A 294 19.62 16.40 -1.23
N PRO A 295 18.96 15.66 -0.31
CA PRO A 295 17.82 16.18 0.42
C PRO A 295 18.29 17.07 1.57
N HIS A 296 17.54 18.14 1.79
CA HIS A 296 17.64 18.98 2.97
C HIS A 296 17.53 18.15 4.26
N ASN A 297 18.36 18.56 5.22
CA ASN A 297 18.71 17.84 6.43
C ASN A 297 17.66 18.05 7.53
N THR A 298 16.60 17.24 7.54
CA THR A 298 16.05 16.77 8.83
C THR A 298 16.87 15.55 9.17
N LYS A 299 17.73 15.62 10.20
CA LYS A 299 18.60 14.49 10.59
C LYS A 299 17.78 13.21 10.63
N SER A 300 17.95 12.39 9.59
CA SER A 300 17.25 11.13 9.44
C SER A 300 17.83 10.19 10.48
N VAL A 301 17.05 9.92 11.53
CA VAL A 301 17.27 8.70 12.28
C VAL A 301 17.14 7.57 11.26
N GLN A 302 18.16 6.71 11.20
CA GLN A 302 18.27 5.64 10.21
C GLN A 302 16.98 4.80 10.25
N LYS A 303 16.17 4.85 9.19
CA LYS A 303 14.88 4.14 9.14
C LYS A 303 15.16 2.64 9.29
N THR A 304 14.66 2.05 10.38
CA THR A 304 14.83 0.62 10.62
C THR A 304 13.73 -0.13 9.86
N LEU A 305 14.13 -1.16 9.12
CA LEU A 305 13.22 -1.93 8.28
C LEU A 305 12.71 -3.18 9.01
N SER A 306 11.45 -3.56 8.79
CA SER A 306 10.89 -4.82 9.27
C SER A 306 11.55 -6.03 8.59
N VAL A 307 11.48 -7.20 9.21
CA VAL A 307 12.10 -8.44 8.68
C VAL A 307 11.55 -8.79 7.30
N SER A 308 10.24 -8.65 7.10
CA SER A 308 9.61 -8.93 5.80
C SER A 308 10.14 -8.01 4.70
N VAL A 309 10.29 -6.71 5.01
CA VAL A 309 10.78 -5.71 4.05
C VAL A 309 12.27 -5.91 3.77
N LYS A 310 13.10 -6.12 4.79
CA LYS A 310 14.54 -6.43 4.67
C LYS A 310 14.77 -7.62 3.72
N ASN A 311 13.94 -8.65 3.86
CA ASN A 311 14.09 -9.92 3.14
C ASN A 311 13.21 -10.04 1.89
N LYS A 312 12.55 -8.95 1.45
CA LYS A 312 11.67 -8.93 0.27
C LYS A 312 10.59 -10.03 0.27
N ARG A 313 10.01 -10.29 1.43
CA ARG A 313 8.96 -11.30 1.61
C ARG A 313 7.58 -10.71 1.30
N PRO A 314 6.58 -11.56 1.01
CA PRO A 314 5.20 -11.10 0.91
C PRO A 314 4.80 -10.33 2.17
N LEU A 315 4.26 -9.11 1.98
CA LEU A 315 3.85 -8.25 3.09
C LEU A 315 2.59 -8.82 3.73
N ILE A 316 2.64 -9.00 5.06
CA ILE A 316 1.49 -9.41 5.86
C ILE A 316 0.83 -8.13 6.41
N GLY A 317 -0.30 -7.75 5.83
CA GLY A 317 -0.92 -6.45 6.08
C GLY A 317 -0.10 -5.29 5.51
N CYS A 318 -0.47 -4.06 5.85
CA CYS A 318 0.22 -2.84 5.40
C CYS A 318 0.67 -1.97 6.57
N ALA A 319 1.65 -1.10 6.33
CA ALA A 319 2.19 -0.18 7.33
C ALA A 319 1.13 0.77 7.91
N PHE A 320 0.17 1.23 7.10
CA PHE A 320 -0.99 1.99 7.58
C PHE A 320 -1.72 1.26 8.71
N ALA A 321 -2.05 -0.02 8.50
CA ALA A 321 -2.74 -0.81 9.51
C ALA A 321 -1.92 -0.92 10.80
N GLY A 322 -0.61 -1.16 10.70
CA GLY A 322 0.30 -1.21 11.84
C GLY A 322 0.35 0.09 12.64
N ALA A 323 0.45 1.21 11.95
CA ALA A 323 0.57 2.54 12.58
C ALA A 323 -0.73 3.03 13.22
N VAL A 324 -1.88 2.86 12.54
CA VAL A 324 -3.19 3.16 13.13
C VAL A 324 -3.40 2.33 14.37
N SER A 325 -3.08 1.04 14.25
CA SER A 325 -3.20 0.14 15.37
C SER A 325 -2.37 0.71 16.54
N ALA A 326 -1.06 0.92 16.38
CA ALA A 326 -0.18 1.37 17.48
C ALA A 326 -0.57 2.74 18.05
N SER A 327 -0.85 3.73 17.21
CA SER A 327 -1.20 5.09 17.66
C SER A 327 -2.53 5.15 18.40
N SER A 328 -3.52 4.33 18.02
CA SER A 328 -4.85 4.29 18.67
C SER A 328 -4.82 3.86 20.14
N GLN A 329 -3.73 3.24 20.58
CA GLN A 329 -3.54 2.77 21.94
C GLN A 329 -3.18 3.87 22.95
N VAL A 330 -2.79 5.06 22.47
CA VAL A 330 -2.60 6.23 23.32
C VAL A 330 -3.97 6.76 23.72
N THR A 331 -4.31 6.70 25.00
CA THR A 331 -5.69 6.74 25.50
C THR A 331 -6.33 8.13 25.48
N ASP A 332 -5.52 9.17 25.54
CA ASP A 332 -5.90 10.59 25.53
C ASP A 332 -5.54 11.30 24.21
N ALA A 333 -5.18 10.54 23.17
CA ALA A 333 -4.90 11.08 21.84
C ALA A 333 -5.99 10.69 20.83
N ALA A 334 -6.14 11.51 19.79
CA ALA A 334 -6.89 11.18 18.59
C ALA A 334 -5.97 10.62 17.49
N THR A 335 -6.49 9.68 16.69
CA THR A 335 -5.82 9.17 15.49
C THR A 335 -6.64 9.53 14.27
N VAL A 336 -6.11 10.43 13.45
CA VAL A 336 -6.65 10.82 12.14
C VAL A 336 -6.07 9.89 11.08
N MET A 337 -6.93 9.08 10.47
CA MET A 337 -6.64 8.24 9.31
C MET A 337 -6.82 9.07 8.05
N HIS A 338 -5.71 9.53 7.47
CA HIS A 338 -5.72 10.35 6.28
C HIS A 338 -5.73 9.46 5.03
N GLY A 339 -6.90 9.36 4.41
CA GLY A 339 -7.13 8.42 3.34
C GLY A 339 -8.59 8.16 3.00
N PRO A 340 -8.83 7.17 2.12
CA PRO A 340 -10.19 6.75 1.79
C PRO A 340 -10.90 6.11 2.97
N ARG A 341 -12.23 6.19 2.94
CA ARG A 341 -13.11 5.58 3.94
C ARG A 341 -12.91 4.08 4.11
N SER A 342 -12.59 3.36 3.02
CA SER A 342 -12.45 1.91 3.02
C SER A 342 -11.35 1.43 3.95
N CYS A 343 -10.16 2.04 3.87
CA CYS A 343 -9.05 1.73 4.78
C CYS A 343 -9.42 2.02 6.23
N THR A 344 -10.13 3.13 6.46
CA THR A 344 -10.60 3.52 7.79
C THR A 344 -11.60 2.50 8.35
N LEU A 345 -12.60 2.10 7.57
CA LEU A 345 -13.62 1.13 7.97
C LEU A 345 -13.01 -0.23 8.34
N MET A 346 -12.08 -0.73 7.52
CA MET A 346 -11.38 -1.98 7.82
C MET A 346 -10.62 -1.92 9.15
N MET A 347 -10.00 -0.78 9.46
CA MET A 347 -9.32 -0.60 10.74
C MET A 347 -10.29 -0.51 11.90
N TYR A 348 -11.40 0.19 11.74
CA TYR A 348 -12.48 0.24 12.73
C TYR A 348 -12.99 -1.17 13.08
N GLU A 349 -13.35 -1.95 12.07
CA GLU A 349 -13.82 -3.32 12.25
C GLU A 349 -12.76 -4.18 12.93
N LYS A 350 -11.50 -4.11 12.48
CA LYS A 350 -10.42 -4.90 13.05
C LYS A 350 -10.17 -4.60 14.52
N LEU A 351 -10.16 -3.32 14.90
CA LEU A 351 -9.94 -2.88 16.28
C LEU A 351 -11.12 -3.28 17.17
N LEU A 352 -12.35 -3.06 16.70
CA LEU A 352 -13.56 -3.43 17.43
C LEU A 352 -13.69 -4.93 17.65
N ASP A 353 -13.46 -5.73 16.60
CA ASP A 353 -13.51 -7.20 16.67
C ASP A 353 -12.48 -7.73 17.67
N THR A 354 -11.24 -7.24 17.60
CA THR A 354 -10.17 -7.65 18.52
C THR A 354 -10.54 -7.34 19.99
N LEU A 355 -11.05 -6.13 20.25
CA LEU A 355 -11.48 -5.72 21.60
C LEU A 355 -12.70 -6.50 22.11
N GLN A 356 -13.69 -6.70 21.25
CA GLN A 356 -14.92 -7.39 21.62
C GLN A 356 -14.64 -8.87 21.89
N ASN A 357 -13.88 -9.54 21.02
CA ASN A 357 -13.49 -10.94 21.22
C ASN A 357 -12.65 -11.11 22.48
N SER A 358 -11.69 -10.20 22.72
CA SER A 358 -10.89 -10.21 23.95
C SER A 358 -11.77 -10.09 25.20
N SER A 359 -12.69 -9.12 25.21
CA SER A 359 -13.60 -8.89 26.33
C SER A 359 -14.54 -10.08 26.59
N ILE A 360 -15.14 -10.64 25.53
CA ILE A 360 -16.08 -11.77 25.65
C ILE A 360 -15.36 -13.05 26.12
N ARG A 361 -14.18 -13.35 25.56
CA ARG A 361 -13.47 -14.61 25.84
C ARG A 361 -12.72 -14.58 27.17
N PHE A 362 -12.16 -13.44 27.57
CA PHE A 362 -11.28 -13.33 28.74
C PHE A 362 -11.85 -12.46 29.87
N GLY A 363 -13.03 -11.86 29.68
CA GLY A 363 -13.74 -11.12 30.72
C GLY A 363 -13.15 -9.75 31.06
N HIS A 364 -12.31 -9.19 30.18
CA HIS A 364 -11.75 -7.84 30.35
C HIS A 364 -12.76 -6.76 30.00
N GLU A 365 -12.55 -5.54 30.50
CA GLU A 365 -13.44 -4.41 30.22
C GLU A 365 -13.44 -4.03 28.74
N TYR A 366 -14.63 -4.00 28.13
CA TYR A 366 -14.78 -3.59 26.74
C TYR A 366 -14.54 -2.08 26.59
N ARG A 367 -13.56 -1.69 25.76
CA ARG A 367 -13.16 -0.29 25.57
C ARG A 367 -14.13 0.48 24.66
N LYS A 368 -15.31 0.83 25.20
CA LYS A 368 -16.41 1.50 24.47
C LYS A 368 -16.04 2.83 23.79
N ASN A 369 -14.96 3.49 24.22
CA ASN A 369 -14.60 4.83 23.76
C ASN A 369 -13.50 4.86 22.69
N LEU A 370 -12.91 3.73 22.28
CA LEU A 370 -11.83 3.73 21.27
C LEU A 370 -12.27 4.42 19.97
N THR A 371 -13.48 4.11 19.51
CA THR A 371 -14.04 4.64 18.26
C THR A 371 -14.26 6.15 18.27
N LYS A 372 -14.46 6.76 19.45
CA LYS A 372 -14.64 8.21 19.58
C LYS A 372 -13.37 9.01 19.36
N ARG A 373 -12.22 8.34 19.23
CA ARG A 373 -10.89 8.95 19.07
C ARG A 373 -10.29 8.68 17.69
N LEU A 374 -11.03 7.99 16.83
CA LEU A 374 -10.60 7.62 15.49
C LEU A 374 -11.31 8.51 14.48
N TYR A 375 -10.56 9.24 13.67
CA TYR A 375 -11.11 10.18 12.70
C TYR A 375 -10.70 9.75 11.30
N SER A 376 -11.55 10.02 10.32
CA SER A 376 -11.26 9.78 8.91
C SER A 376 -11.32 11.09 8.17
N THR A 377 -10.38 11.32 7.26
CA THR A 377 -10.51 12.43 6.31
C THR A 377 -11.47 12.09 5.16
N ASP A 378 -11.96 10.84 5.07
CA ASP A 378 -12.91 10.36 4.06
C ASP A 378 -12.59 10.90 2.65
N MET A 379 -11.37 10.61 2.17
CA MET A 379 -10.93 11.06 0.84
C MET A 379 -11.80 10.38 -0.22
N ALA A 380 -12.41 11.21 -1.04
CA ALA A 380 -13.22 10.87 -2.20
C ALA A 380 -12.46 11.25 -3.48
N ASP A 381 -13.02 10.93 -4.65
CA ASP A 381 -12.35 11.11 -5.95
C ASP A 381 -11.81 12.53 -6.18
N GLU A 382 -12.52 13.56 -5.72
CA GLU A 382 -12.07 14.95 -5.81
C GLU A 382 -10.74 15.17 -5.09
N ASP A 383 -10.55 14.56 -3.92
CA ASP A 383 -9.30 14.67 -3.14
C ASP A 383 -8.15 13.90 -3.81
N PHE A 384 -8.44 12.84 -4.57
CA PHE A 384 -7.42 12.18 -5.38
C PHE A 384 -6.98 13.04 -6.57
N ILE A 385 -7.88 13.86 -7.10
CA ILE A 385 -7.62 14.73 -8.26
C ILE A 385 -6.96 16.04 -7.83
N PHE A 386 -7.34 16.62 -6.68
CA PHE A 386 -6.91 17.96 -6.27
C PHE A 386 -6.09 18.00 -4.97
N GLY A 387 -5.85 16.86 -4.33
CA GLY A 387 -5.13 16.76 -3.06
C GLY A 387 -6.06 16.68 -1.85
N GLY A 388 -5.63 15.97 -0.80
CA GLY A 388 -6.39 15.76 0.43
C GLY A 388 -6.11 16.77 1.54
N GLU A 389 -5.22 17.74 1.31
CA GLU A 389 -4.74 18.70 2.32
C GLU A 389 -5.86 19.50 3.00
N THR A 390 -6.87 19.93 2.23
CA THR A 390 -8.00 20.71 2.76
C THR A 390 -8.85 19.89 3.72
N LYS A 391 -9.25 18.67 3.32
CA LYS A 391 -10.01 17.77 4.20
C LYS A 391 -9.23 17.38 5.45
N LEU A 392 -7.92 17.18 5.31
CA LEU A 392 -7.07 16.93 6.47
C LEU A 392 -7.12 18.10 7.46
N LYS A 393 -6.98 19.34 6.96
CA LYS A 393 -7.09 20.53 7.80
C LYS A 393 -8.45 20.62 8.51
N GLU A 394 -9.55 20.46 7.79
CA GLU A 394 -10.91 20.49 8.35
C GLU A 394 -11.12 19.41 9.43
N THR A 395 -10.61 18.20 9.16
CA THR A 395 -10.66 17.10 10.13
C THR A 395 -9.87 17.43 11.39
N LEU A 396 -8.67 18.03 11.25
CA LEU A 396 -7.86 18.44 12.40
C LEU A 396 -8.56 19.51 13.25
N GLU A 397 -9.20 20.51 12.64
CA GLU A 397 -9.98 21.51 13.37
C GLU A 397 -11.14 20.88 14.14
N SER A 398 -11.83 19.90 13.54
CA SER A 398 -12.88 19.14 14.23
C SER A 398 -12.34 18.37 15.43
N VAL A 399 -11.20 17.69 15.28
CA VAL A 399 -10.55 16.93 16.36
C VAL A 399 -10.12 17.85 17.51
N ILE A 400 -9.59 19.04 17.19
CA ILE A 400 -9.22 20.05 18.19
C ILE A 400 -10.47 20.55 18.92
N SER A 401 -11.57 20.80 18.20
CA SER A 401 -12.85 21.21 18.80
C SER A 401 -13.43 20.15 19.74
N ASP A 402 -13.17 18.87 19.49
CA ASP A 402 -13.56 17.76 20.36
C ASP A 402 -12.70 17.64 21.63
N GLY A 403 -11.66 18.48 21.76
CA GLY A 403 -10.87 18.65 22.98
C GLY A 403 -9.57 17.85 23.03
N PHE A 404 -9.10 17.28 21.92
CA PHE A 404 -7.84 16.54 21.89
C PHE A 404 -6.63 17.46 21.76
N SER A 405 -5.67 17.34 22.68
CA SER A 405 -4.40 18.08 22.64
C SER A 405 -3.25 17.32 21.99
N LEU A 406 -3.37 16.01 21.82
CA LEU A 406 -2.42 15.15 21.12
C LEU A 406 -3.13 14.44 19.95
N ILE A 407 -2.62 14.63 18.74
CA ILE A 407 -3.23 14.13 17.51
C ILE A 407 -2.18 13.40 16.67
N PHE A 408 -2.46 12.16 16.29
CA PHE A 408 -1.67 11.41 15.31
C PHE A 408 -2.31 11.50 13.94
N ILE A 409 -1.52 11.77 12.90
CA ILE A 409 -1.97 11.68 11.50
C ILE A 409 -1.32 10.46 10.87
N VAL A 410 -2.10 9.51 10.39
CA VAL A 410 -1.60 8.28 9.75
C VAL A 410 -2.00 8.26 8.29
N THR A 411 -1.01 8.28 7.38
CA THR A 411 -1.28 8.33 5.93
C THR A 411 -1.55 6.94 5.34
N THR A 412 -2.47 6.87 4.38
CA THR A 412 -2.71 5.69 3.53
C THR A 412 -1.95 5.80 2.21
N CYS A 413 -2.07 4.83 1.29
CA CYS A 413 -1.40 4.89 -0.02
C CYS A 413 -1.74 6.17 -0.82
N PRO A 414 -3.01 6.57 -0.97
CA PRO A 414 -3.37 7.71 -1.82
C PRO A 414 -2.67 9.05 -1.51
N PRO A 415 -2.69 9.59 -0.27
CA PRO A 415 -2.02 10.86 0.02
C PRO A 415 -0.51 10.79 -0.26
N GLY A 416 0.13 9.64 -0.02
CA GLY A 416 1.54 9.43 -0.36
C GLY A 416 1.82 9.38 -1.86
N ILE A 417 0.90 8.80 -2.66
CA ILE A 417 1.03 8.70 -4.12
C ILE A 417 0.82 10.06 -4.80
N ILE A 418 -0.17 10.83 -4.35
CA ILE A 418 -0.47 12.15 -4.92
C ILE A 418 0.47 13.24 -4.38
N GLY A 419 1.20 12.95 -3.30
CA GLY A 419 2.22 13.83 -2.75
C GLY A 419 1.67 14.91 -1.82
N ASP A 420 0.61 14.64 -1.07
CA ASP A 420 0.04 15.59 -0.10
C ASP A 420 1.11 16.07 0.89
N ASP A 421 1.22 17.40 1.07
CA ASP A 421 2.19 18.00 1.98
C ASP A 421 1.61 18.11 3.40
N ILE A 422 1.63 16.97 4.10
CA ILE A 422 1.13 16.86 5.47
C ILE A 422 1.87 17.81 6.43
N ASP A 423 3.18 18.03 6.22
CA ASP A 423 3.96 18.87 7.13
C ASP A 423 3.56 20.35 7.01
N LYS A 424 3.24 20.80 5.79
CA LYS A 424 2.68 22.13 5.53
C LYS A 424 1.31 22.30 6.18
N VAL A 425 0.44 21.29 6.11
CA VAL A 425 -0.88 21.33 6.79
C VAL A 425 -0.70 21.44 8.30
N ILE A 426 0.16 20.60 8.90
CA ILE A 426 0.48 20.63 10.33
C ILE A 426 1.01 22.02 10.73
N ALA A 427 1.98 22.56 9.98
CA ALA A 427 2.54 23.88 10.25
C ALA A 427 1.49 25.00 10.17
N GLY A 428 0.48 24.85 9.31
CA GLY A 428 -0.66 25.77 9.22
C GLY A 428 -1.56 25.71 10.46
N VAL A 429 -1.93 24.51 10.91
CA VAL A 429 -2.84 24.30 12.05
C VAL A 429 -2.15 24.66 13.37
N THR A 430 -0.91 24.22 13.59
CA THR A 430 -0.18 24.48 14.85
C THR A 430 0.10 25.97 15.07
N LYS A 431 0.23 26.79 14.00
CA LYS A 431 0.32 28.25 14.13
C LYS A 431 -0.94 28.91 14.71
N GLN A 432 -2.09 28.25 14.57
CA GLN A 432 -3.37 28.75 15.08
C GLN A 432 -3.67 28.20 16.47
N HIS A 433 -3.00 27.10 16.86
CA HIS A 433 -3.25 26.35 18.09
C HIS A 433 -1.93 25.93 18.77
N ASP A 434 -1.31 26.85 19.51
CA ASP A 434 0.01 26.64 20.15
C ASP A 434 0.04 25.50 21.19
N ALA A 435 -1.12 25.13 21.77
CA ALA A 435 -1.23 24.09 22.79
C ALA A 435 -1.43 22.67 22.22
N ILE A 436 -1.55 22.53 20.89
CA ILE A 436 -1.85 21.25 20.24
C ILE A 436 -0.57 20.62 19.69
N ARG A 437 -0.38 19.34 20.01
CA ARG A 437 0.71 18.52 19.48
C ARG A 437 0.19 17.60 18.39
N ILE A 438 0.66 17.80 17.16
CA ILE A 438 0.32 16.96 16.02
C ILE A 438 1.55 16.15 15.60
N VAL A 439 1.41 14.83 15.52
CA VAL A 439 2.49 13.89 15.21
C VAL A 439 2.16 13.12 13.93
N PRO A 440 2.85 13.39 12.81
CA PRO A 440 2.64 12.65 11.57
C PRO A 440 3.33 11.28 11.61
N ILE A 441 2.61 10.26 11.17
CA ILE A 441 3.10 8.90 10.92
C ILE A 441 2.88 8.63 9.43
N LYS A 442 3.89 9.00 8.61
CA LYS A 442 3.85 8.88 7.15
C LYS A 442 4.12 7.43 6.73
N VAL A 443 3.06 6.65 6.58
CA VAL A 443 3.10 5.21 6.32
C VAL A 443 2.21 4.85 5.14
N ASP A 444 2.56 5.37 3.95
CA ASP A 444 1.83 5.34 2.66
C ASP A 444 1.43 3.94 2.14
N GLY A 445 0.69 3.22 2.98
CA GLY A 445 0.41 1.79 2.99
C GLY A 445 1.55 0.88 2.56
N ASN A 446 1.28 0.12 1.50
CA ASN A 446 2.15 -0.94 0.99
C ASN A 446 3.49 -0.42 0.43
N LEU A 447 3.61 0.87 0.10
CA LEU A 447 4.86 1.46 -0.37
C LEU A 447 5.91 1.54 0.73
N VAL A 448 5.45 1.64 1.98
CA VAL A 448 6.31 1.81 3.16
C VAL A 448 6.68 0.46 3.78
N GLY A 449 5.75 -0.50 3.84
CA GLY A 449 6.03 -1.83 4.34
C GLY A 449 4.81 -2.59 4.83
N ASP A 450 5.08 -3.67 5.56
CA ASP A 450 4.07 -4.52 6.19
C ASP A 450 3.53 -3.93 7.49
N TYR A 451 2.63 -4.66 8.15
CA TYR A 451 2.07 -4.26 9.45
C TYR A 451 3.15 -3.95 10.49
N VAL A 452 4.22 -4.76 10.57
CA VAL A 452 5.30 -4.57 11.55
C VAL A 452 6.07 -3.28 11.29
N GLN A 453 6.33 -2.95 10.02
CA GLN A 453 6.93 -1.66 9.66
C GLN A 453 6.08 -0.49 10.17
N GLY A 454 4.76 -0.57 10.01
CA GLY A 454 3.82 0.43 10.52
C GLY A 454 3.89 0.64 12.02
N VAL A 455 3.97 -0.46 12.79
CA VAL A 455 4.14 -0.40 14.24
C VAL A 455 5.46 0.28 14.61
N MET A 456 6.56 -0.08 13.94
CA MET A 456 7.88 0.52 14.17
C MET A 456 7.89 2.02 13.83
N ASP A 457 7.25 2.41 12.73
CA ASP A 457 7.15 3.81 12.30
C ASP A 457 6.31 4.63 13.29
N ALA A 458 5.26 4.06 13.89
CA ALA A 458 4.51 4.70 14.97
C ALA A 458 5.33 4.87 16.26
N HIS A 459 6.11 3.87 16.65
CA HIS A 459 7.04 4.00 17.78
C HIS A 459 8.04 5.12 17.53
N ASN A 460 8.64 5.17 16.34
CA ASN A 460 9.55 6.25 15.96
C ASN A 460 8.91 7.63 16.06
N ALA A 461 7.66 7.78 15.61
CA ALA A 461 6.95 9.05 15.67
C ALA A 461 6.70 9.50 17.12
N VAL A 462 6.32 8.56 18.00
CA VAL A 462 5.99 8.82 19.41
C VAL A 462 7.23 9.11 20.26
N ILE A 463 8.40 8.58 19.88
CA ILE A 463 9.68 8.89 20.54
C ILE A 463 9.97 10.40 20.53
N SER A 464 9.44 11.15 19.55
CA SER A 464 9.54 12.62 19.52
C SER A 464 8.81 13.34 20.66
N LEU A 465 7.97 12.63 21.44
CA LEU A 465 7.28 13.15 22.61
C LEU A 465 8.08 12.97 23.91
N VAL A 466 9.10 12.10 23.92
CA VAL A 466 9.89 11.79 25.11
C VAL A 466 10.79 12.97 25.48
N GLU A 467 10.65 13.51 26.69
CA GLU A 467 11.50 14.60 27.21
C GLU A 467 12.80 14.07 27.81
N LYS A 468 13.93 14.68 27.42
CA LYS A 468 15.28 14.22 27.82
C LYS A 468 15.63 14.55 29.27
N ASP A 469 15.20 15.70 29.76
CA ASP A 469 15.70 16.31 31.00
C ASP A 469 14.88 15.93 32.25
N ILE A 470 14.16 14.81 32.21
CA ILE A 470 13.39 14.28 33.33
C ILE A 470 14.21 13.18 34.00
N SER A 471 14.59 13.38 35.26
CA SER A 471 15.33 12.38 36.05
C SER A 471 14.38 11.46 36.82
N SER A 472 14.81 10.21 37.05
CA SER A 472 14.07 9.25 37.86
C SER A 472 13.87 9.76 39.30
N GLY A 473 12.66 9.53 39.83
CA GLY A 473 12.33 9.82 41.22
C GLY A 473 12.86 8.76 42.19
N GLN A 474 12.56 8.91 43.49
CA GLN A 474 12.91 7.90 44.50
C GLN A 474 12.06 6.62 44.41
N THR A 475 10.95 6.63 43.67
CA THR A 475 10.07 5.48 43.50
C THR A 475 10.59 4.57 42.38
N PRO A 476 10.74 3.25 42.61
CA PRO A 476 11.19 2.34 41.57
C PRO A 476 10.11 2.18 40.50
N LEU A 477 10.36 2.73 39.33
CA LEU A 477 9.46 2.71 38.19
C LEU A 477 10.09 2.01 36.99
N VAL A 478 9.27 1.30 36.22
CA VAL A 478 9.71 0.61 34.99
C VAL A 478 8.83 0.96 33.80
N ASN A 479 9.40 0.91 32.61
CA ASN A 479 8.65 0.93 31.37
C ASN A 479 8.56 -0.49 30.79
N ILE A 480 7.45 -0.83 30.14
CA ILE A 480 7.33 -2.07 29.36
C ILE A 480 7.35 -1.70 27.88
N ILE A 481 8.17 -2.38 27.08
CA ILE A 481 8.48 -1.98 25.71
C ILE A 481 8.04 -3.05 24.70
N ALA A 482 7.37 -2.62 23.63
CA ALA A 482 7.00 -3.42 22.46
C ALA A 482 6.08 -4.63 22.75
N GLU A 483 5.17 -4.47 23.72
CA GLU A 483 4.13 -5.45 23.98
C GLU A 483 3.26 -5.72 22.73
N LYS A 484 2.78 -6.96 22.60
CA LYS A 484 2.01 -7.43 21.45
C LYS A 484 0.51 -7.44 21.81
N TRP A 485 -0.22 -6.47 21.29
CA TRP A 485 -1.58 -6.14 21.74
C TRP A 485 -2.71 -6.60 20.81
N LEU A 486 -2.40 -6.97 19.56
CA LEU A 486 -3.38 -7.66 18.70
C LEU A 486 -3.61 -9.13 19.12
N ALA A 487 -3.09 -9.55 20.27
CA ALA A 487 -3.40 -10.84 20.86
C ALA A 487 -4.74 -10.78 21.59
N GLU A 488 -5.62 -11.76 21.36
CA GLU A 488 -6.94 -11.76 22.01
C GLU A 488 -6.85 -11.75 23.56
N ASN A 489 -5.75 -12.23 24.12
CA ASN A 489 -5.49 -12.36 25.56
C ASN A 489 -4.48 -11.34 26.11
N GLU A 490 -4.31 -10.18 25.47
CA GLU A 490 -3.33 -9.13 25.83
C GLU A 490 -3.25 -8.87 27.36
N GLU A 491 -4.35 -8.43 27.97
CA GLU A 491 -4.36 -8.02 29.39
C GLU A 491 -4.17 -9.21 30.33
N GLN A 492 -4.75 -10.37 30.00
CA GLN A 492 -4.51 -11.60 30.76
C GLN A 492 -3.03 -12.02 30.71
N SER A 493 -2.34 -11.75 29.60
CA SER A 493 -0.96 -12.17 29.42
C SER A 493 -0.02 -11.39 30.34
N ILE A 494 -0.22 -10.08 30.47
CA ILE A 494 0.64 -9.19 31.28
C ILE A 494 0.32 -9.19 32.77
N LYS A 495 -0.91 -9.58 33.15
CA LYS A 495 -1.39 -9.53 34.54
C LYS A 495 -0.41 -10.13 35.56
N ALA A 496 0.15 -11.31 35.25
CA ALA A 496 1.10 -11.98 36.15
C ALA A 496 2.41 -11.17 36.35
N VAL A 497 2.89 -10.49 35.31
CA VAL A 497 4.05 -9.59 35.41
C VAL A 497 3.74 -8.39 36.29
N LEU A 498 2.56 -7.79 36.11
CA LEU A 498 2.12 -6.65 36.93
C LEU A 498 2.01 -7.04 38.41
N GLU A 499 1.42 -8.21 38.71
CA GLU A 499 1.35 -8.74 40.09
C GLU A 499 2.73 -9.01 40.69
N LEU A 500 3.69 -9.51 39.90
CA LEU A 500 5.07 -9.74 40.37
C LEU A 500 5.81 -8.42 40.67
N LEU A 501 5.65 -7.42 39.81
CA LEU A 501 6.23 -6.09 40.01
C LEU A 501 5.61 -5.39 41.23
N ASP A 502 4.29 -5.45 41.39
CA ASP A 502 3.58 -4.93 42.56
C ASP A 502 4.05 -5.61 43.85
N ARG A 503 4.17 -6.94 43.83
CA ARG A 503 4.75 -7.70 44.95
C ARG A 503 6.17 -7.28 45.28
N LEU A 504 7.00 -6.92 44.29
CA LEU A 504 8.32 -6.33 44.54
C LEU A 504 8.24 -4.89 45.07
N GLY A 505 7.15 -4.17 44.79
CA GLY A 505 6.97 -2.76 45.12
C GLY A 505 7.46 -1.83 44.01
N ILE A 506 7.47 -2.32 42.77
CA ILE A 506 7.91 -1.61 41.57
C ILE A 506 6.67 -1.17 40.78
N GLY A 507 6.55 0.13 40.51
CA GLY A 507 5.45 0.70 39.74
C GLY A 507 5.69 0.67 38.23
N ILE A 508 4.62 0.70 37.45
CA ILE A 508 4.69 0.90 36.00
C ILE A 508 4.59 2.39 35.70
N ASN A 509 5.60 2.92 35.01
CA ASN A 509 5.56 4.28 34.48
C ASN A 509 4.84 4.34 33.14
N CYS A 510 5.29 3.51 32.18
CA CYS A 510 4.77 3.54 30.82
C CYS A 510 4.80 2.14 30.19
N ARG A 511 3.64 1.65 29.76
CA ARG A 511 3.54 0.51 28.81
C ARG A 511 3.62 1.09 27.42
N PHE A 512 4.82 1.26 26.88
CA PHE A 512 5.08 2.15 25.74
C PHE A 512 4.20 1.79 24.53
N LEU A 513 3.26 2.69 24.20
CA LEU A 513 2.23 2.55 23.16
C LEU A 513 1.18 1.45 23.37
N ILE A 514 1.02 0.97 24.60
CA ILE A 514 -0.15 0.23 25.03
C ILE A 514 -0.75 0.93 26.24
N HIS A 515 -2.01 1.34 26.16
CA HIS A 515 -2.68 1.94 27.32
C HIS A 515 -1.92 3.13 27.92
N SER A 516 -1.04 3.76 27.13
CA SER A 516 -0.29 4.94 27.55
C SER A 516 -1.18 6.17 27.44
N ASP A 517 -0.88 7.19 28.23
CA ASP A 517 -1.39 8.54 28.02
C ASP A 517 -0.24 9.47 27.61
N SER A 518 -0.56 10.67 27.14
CA SER A 518 0.43 11.65 26.72
C SER A 518 1.45 11.95 27.82
N ARG A 519 1.01 11.97 29.09
CA ARG A 519 1.87 12.23 30.25
C ARG A 519 2.88 11.10 30.46
N SER A 520 2.48 9.83 30.38
CA SER A 520 3.37 8.68 30.54
C SER A 520 4.39 8.57 29.42
N LEU A 521 4.03 9.02 28.21
CA LEU A 521 4.94 9.09 27.06
C LEU A 521 5.96 10.23 27.21
N ILE A 522 5.52 11.43 27.61
CA ILE A 522 6.40 12.58 27.85
C ILE A 522 7.38 12.28 28.98
N ARG A 523 6.88 11.73 30.08
CA ARG A 523 7.64 11.36 31.29
C ARG A 523 8.24 9.96 31.22
N PHE A 524 8.48 9.44 30.02
CA PHE A 524 9.05 8.10 29.82
C PHE A 524 10.38 7.89 30.59
N ASN A 525 11.19 8.93 30.70
CA ASN A 525 12.49 8.91 31.38
C ASN A 525 12.43 8.92 32.92
N GLU A 526 11.23 8.95 33.53
CA GLU A 526 11.09 8.76 34.99
C GLU A 526 11.36 7.33 35.45
N ALA A 527 11.24 6.37 34.53
CA ALA A 527 11.55 4.98 34.82
C ALA A 527 13.05 4.76 35.00
N SER A 528 13.40 3.81 35.85
CA SER A 528 14.77 3.38 36.09
C SER A 528 15.19 2.18 35.22
N LEU A 529 14.23 1.50 34.59
CA LEU A 529 14.49 0.31 33.77
C LEU A 529 13.42 0.12 32.68
N ASN A 530 13.86 -0.23 31.49
CA ASN A 530 13.01 -0.67 30.37
C ASN A 530 12.95 -2.21 30.33
N LEU A 531 11.75 -2.77 30.36
CA LEU A 531 11.45 -4.20 30.30
C LEU A 531 10.97 -4.57 28.89
N PRO A 532 11.79 -5.25 28.07
CA PRO A 532 11.37 -5.65 26.73
C PRO A 532 10.32 -6.77 26.80
N ALA A 533 9.26 -6.69 26.00
CA ALA A 533 8.21 -7.72 25.98
C ALA A 533 8.64 -9.02 25.29
N ASP A 534 9.55 -8.94 24.31
CA ASP A 534 10.05 -10.09 23.55
C ASP A 534 11.52 -9.86 23.14
N ARG A 535 12.17 -10.86 22.55
CA ARG A 535 13.51 -10.76 21.97
C ARG A 535 13.40 -10.85 20.44
N ASP A 536 12.85 -9.80 19.84
CA ASP A 536 12.62 -9.71 18.40
C ASP A 536 13.18 -8.41 17.77
N ASP A 537 13.14 -8.33 16.44
CA ASP A 537 13.63 -7.18 15.68
C ASP A 537 12.87 -5.89 16.02
N THR A 538 11.62 -5.98 16.52
CA THR A 538 10.81 -4.82 16.89
C THR A 538 11.42 -4.15 18.13
N VAL A 539 11.72 -4.93 19.17
CA VAL A 539 12.38 -4.45 20.40
C VAL A 539 13.76 -3.91 20.09
N ALA A 540 14.55 -4.62 19.27
CA ALA A 540 15.88 -4.16 18.88
C ALA A 540 15.82 -2.79 18.19
N SER A 541 14.84 -2.61 17.29
CA SER A 541 14.61 -1.34 16.60
C SER A 541 14.23 -0.23 17.57
N ILE A 542 13.27 -0.47 18.48
CA ILE A 542 12.83 0.53 19.47
C ILE A 542 13.98 0.93 20.39
N LYS A 543 14.84 -0.01 20.80
CA LYS A 543 16.05 0.27 21.59
C LYS A 543 16.99 1.23 20.85
N THR A 544 17.23 1.00 19.56
CA THR A 544 18.03 1.91 18.72
C THR A 544 17.40 3.29 18.59
N LEU A 545 16.06 3.35 18.43
CA LEU A 545 15.33 4.60 18.26
C LEU A 545 15.25 5.44 19.55
N LEU A 546 15.21 4.79 20.73
CA LEU A 546 15.15 5.47 22.02
C LEU A 546 16.52 5.99 22.48
N ALA A 547 17.62 5.37 22.06
CA ALA A 547 18.98 5.72 22.49
C ALA A 547 19.35 7.22 22.39
N PRO A 548 18.89 8.00 21.39
CA PRO A 548 19.18 9.43 21.32
C PRO A 548 18.40 10.30 22.32
N VAL A 549 17.32 9.79 22.92
CA VAL A 549 16.38 10.56 23.77
C VAL A 549 16.22 9.99 25.19
N SER A 550 16.73 8.78 25.45
CA SER A 550 16.61 8.11 26.75
C SER A 550 17.91 7.41 27.12
N SER A 551 18.32 7.59 28.37
CA SER A 551 19.43 6.84 29.00
C SER A 551 18.94 5.69 29.88
N VAL A 552 17.63 5.42 29.92
CA VAL A 552 17.05 4.36 30.76
C VAL A 552 17.55 3.00 30.24
N PRO A 553 18.22 2.19 31.09
CA PRO A 553 18.78 0.91 30.65
C PRO A 553 17.67 -0.08 30.28
N PHE A 554 17.98 -1.01 29.39
CA PHE A 554 17.11 -2.14 29.08
C PHE A 554 17.55 -3.36 29.87
N LEU A 555 16.59 -4.11 30.40
CA LEU A 555 16.86 -5.46 30.89
C LEU A 555 17.26 -6.36 29.72
N ASP A 556 18.32 -7.16 29.88
CA ASP A 556 18.82 -8.06 28.83
C ASP A 556 17.97 -9.32 28.61
N MET A 557 16.82 -9.39 29.32
CA MET A 557 15.86 -10.49 29.29
C MET A 557 14.47 -9.96 28.92
N PRO A 558 13.74 -10.66 28.03
CA PRO A 558 12.35 -10.33 27.73
C PRO A 558 11.43 -10.71 28.89
N LEU A 559 10.16 -10.28 28.82
CA LEU A 559 9.14 -10.73 29.77
C LEU A 559 9.05 -12.27 29.81
N PRO A 560 8.89 -12.85 31.01
CA PRO A 560 9.18 -14.27 31.18
C PRO A 560 7.99 -15.18 30.88
N THR A 561 8.24 -16.30 30.20
CA THR A 561 7.23 -17.34 29.97
C THR A 561 7.61 -18.62 30.70
N GLY A 562 6.78 -19.03 31.66
CA GLY A 562 6.99 -20.28 32.40
C GLY A 562 7.97 -20.15 33.57
N PHE A 563 8.15 -21.25 34.30
CA PHE A 563 8.74 -21.21 35.64
C PHE A 563 10.19 -20.74 35.68
N PHE A 564 11.06 -21.39 34.89
CA PHE A 564 12.50 -21.09 34.85
C PHE A 564 12.76 -19.64 34.43
N GLU A 565 12.16 -19.20 33.33
CA GLU A 565 12.34 -17.84 32.81
C GLU A 565 11.83 -16.80 33.81
N THR A 566 10.70 -17.07 34.47
CA THR A 566 10.14 -16.13 35.47
C THR A 566 11.03 -15.99 36.68
N LYS A 567 11.63 -17.09 37.15
CA LYS A 567 12.60 -17.06 38.24
C LYS A 567 13.81 -16.19 37.87
N GLU A 568 14.43 -16.45 36.72
CA GLU A 568 15.63 -15.73 36.28
C GLU A 568 15.33 -14.25 36.03
N TRP A 569 14.20 -13.96 35.38
CA TRP A 569 13.74 -12.60 35.10
C TRP A 569 13.46 -11.82 36.40
N LEU A 570 12.76 -12.43 37.37
CA LEU A 570 12.43 -11.75 38.63
C LEU A 570 13.69 -11.42 39.43
N MET A 571 14.67 -12.33 39.46
CA MET A 571 15.97 -12.08 40.08
C MET A 571 16.76 -10.99 39.36
N ALA A 572 16.71 -10.95 38.03
CA ALA A 572 17.39 -9.93 37.23
C ALA A 572 16.79 -8.54 37.45
N VAL A 573 15.45 -8.42 37.50
CA VAL A 573 14.76 -7.18 37.85
C VAL A 573 15.09 -6.78 39.29
N ALA A 574 15.00 -7.70 40.24
CA ALA A 574 15.25 -7.41 41.65
C ALA A 574 16.68 -6.90 41.91
N ARG A 575 17.68 -7.41 41.18
CA ARG A 575 19.08 -6.95 41.26
C ARG A 575 19.25 -5.49 40.83
N VAL A 576 18.43 -4.98 39.91
CA VAL A 576 18.48 -3.57 39.50
C VAL A 576 18.02 -2.64 40.63
N PHE A 577 17.18 -3.13 41.53
CA PHE A 577 16.56 -2.35 42.60
C PHE A 577 16.99 -2.78 44.02
N ASP A 578 18.01 -3.64 44.14
CA ASP A 578 18.50 -4.20 45.41
C ASP A 578 17.40 -4.94 46.23
N MET A 579 16.58 -5.75 45.56
CA MET A 579 15.41 -6.46 46.13
C MET A 579 15.52 -8.00 46.09
N GLU A 580 16.72 -8.57 45.98
CA GLU A 580 16.90 -10.02 45.71
C GLU A 580 16.39 -10.94 46.82
N GLU A 581 16.36 -10.51 48.08
CA GLU A 581 15.78 -11.31 49.17
C GLU A 581 14.26 -11.45 48.99
N LYS A 582 13.58 -10.34 48.69
CA LYS A 582 12.13 -10.31 48.44
C LYS A 582 11.76 -11.14 47.21
N ALA A 583 12.59 -11.09 46.16
CA ALA A 583 12.40 -11.94 44.98
C ALA A 583 12.52 -13.43 45.30
N ARG A 584 13.48 -13.83 46.16
CA ARG A 584 13.65 -15.21 46.60
C ARG A 584 12.42 -15.73 47.36
N GLU A 585 11.87 -14.94 48.28
CA GLU A 585 10.63 -15.29 48.99
C GLU A 585 9.46 -15.52 48.02
N ILE A 586 9.32 -14.65 47.00
CA ILE A 586 8.30 -14.78 45.96
C ILE A 586 8.50 -16.09 45.18
N ILE A 587 9.73 -16.38 44.75
CA ILE A 587 10.07 -17.57 43.97
C ILE A 587 9.77 -18.85 44.76
N GLU A 588 10.18 -18.93 46.02
CA GLU A 588 9.93 -20.10 46.87
C GLU A 588 8.43 -20.38 47.02
N ALA A 589 7.63 -19.34 47.24
CA ALA A 589 6.18 -19.47 47.35
C ALA A 589 5.52 -19.94 46.03
N GLU A 590 5.99 -19.46 44.88
CA GLU A 590 5.48 -19.87 43.56
C GLU A 590 5.99 -21.26 43.14
N GLU A 591 7.19 -21.67 43.57
CA GLU A 591 7.76 -22.99 43.30
C GLU A 591 6.92 -24.11 43.89
N ILE A 592 6.44 -23.94 45.14
CA ILE A 592 5.55 -24.90 45.81
C ILE A 592 4.26 -25.07 45.01
N LYS A 593 3.67 -23.97 44.53
CA LYS A 593 2.44 -24.00 43.72
C LYS A 593 2.68 -24.67 42.38
N TYR A 594 3.78 -24.35 41.71
CA TYR A 594 4.14 -24.91 40.40
C TYR A 594 4.35 -26.43 40.50
N LYS A 595 5.16 -26.91 41.44
CA LYS A 595 5.43 -28.34 41.65
C LYS A 595 4.13 -29.13 41.90
N LYS A 596 3.25 -28.60 42.75
CA LYS A 596 1.95 -29.22 43.02
C LYS A 596 1.10 -29.38 41.75
N LYS A 597 1.11 -28.39 40.85
CA LYS A 597 0.39 -28.49 39.57
C LYS A 597 1.05 -29.47 38.61
N ILE A 598 2.38 -29.52 38.54
CA ILE A 598 3.11 -30.49 37.72
C ILE A 598 2.81 -31.92 38.19
N GLU A 599 2.85 -32.19 39.50
CA GLU A 599 2.53 -33.51 40.06
C GLU A 599 1.11 -33.98 39.71
N LEU A 600 0.15 -33.05 39.64
CA LEU A 600 -1.23 -33.34 39.25
C LEU A 600 -1.34 -33.72 37.76
N LEU A 601 -0.61 -33.06 36.88
CA LEU A 601 -0.74 -33.19 35.42
C LEU A 601 0.19 -34.25 34.81
N LYS A 602 1.30 -34.54 35.49
CA LYS A 602 2.34 -35.46 35.00
C LYS A 602 1.81 -36.85 34.63
N PRO A 603 0.93 -37.51 35.40
CA PRO A 603 0.47 -38.86 35.07
C PRO A 603 -0.21 -39.01 33.69
N ASP A 604 -0.85 -37.95 33.20
CA ASP A 604 -1.56 -37.96 31.90
C ASP A 604 -0.62 -37.76 30.70
N LEU A 605 0.56 -37.16 30.92
CA LEU A 605 1.50 -36.75 29.87
C LEU A 605 2.84 -37.47 29.93
N GLU A 606 3.14 -38.16 31.02
CA GLU A 606 4.42 -38.86 31.20
C GLU A 606 4.67 -39.87 30.07
N ARG A 607 5.90 -39.89 29.53
CA ARG A 607 6.36 -40.70 28.38
C ARG A 607 5.71 -40.38 27.03
N LYS A 608 4.86 -39.35 26.94
CA LYS A 608 4.32 -38.89 25.65
C LYS A 608 5.38 -38.14 24.85
N THR A 609 5.27 -38.24 23.54
CA THR A 609 6.21 -37.64 22.59
C THR A 609 5.61 -36.42 21.89
N ILE A 610 6.40 -35.36 21.72
CA ILE A 610 5.95 -34.15 21.03
C ILE A 610 6.85 -33.77 19.85
N LEU A 611 6.21 -33.32 18.77
CA LEU A 611 6.85 -32.66 17.63
C LEU A 611 6.45 -31.19 17.67
N ILE A 612 7.42 -30.27 17.62
CA ILE A 612 7.17 -28.83 17.68
C ILE A 612 7.36 -28.23 16.28
N SER A 613 6.37 -27.50 15.77
CA SER A 613 6.40 -26.81 14.48
C SER A 613 6.05 -25.33 14.69
N THR A 614 7.05 -24.46 14.67
CA THR A 614 6.88 -23.06 15.06
C THR A 614 7.68 -22.12 14.15
N TYR A 615 7.50 -20.82 14.37
CA TYR A 615 8.28 -19.74 13.83
C TYR A 615 9.61 -19.54 14.60
N PRO A 616 10.63 -18.85 14.06
CA PRO A 616 11.86 -18.56 14.78
C PRO A 616 11.55 -17.61 15.94
N LYS A 617 11.44 -18.22 17.12
CA LYS A 617 11.26 -17.65 18.45
C LYS A 617 11.64 -18.74 19.45
N SER A 618 12.13 -18.37 20.62
CA SER A 618 12.39 -19.38 21.67
C SER A 618 11.10 -20.11 22.07
N VAL A 619 11.20 -21.43 22.22
CA VAL A 619 10.15 -22.29 22.80
C VAL A 619 10.66 -22.99 24.06
N ASP A 620 11.66 -22.42 24.72
CA ASP A 620 12.27 -23.04 25.89
C ASP A 620 11.27 -23.27 27.02
N TRP A 621 10.27 -22.40 27.18
CA TRP A 621 9.18 -22.61 28.14
C TRP A 621 8.35 -23.88 27.84
N VAL A 622 8.17 -24.22 26.56
CA VAL A 622 7.52 -25.48 26.14
C VAL A 622 8.42 -26.65 26.47
N CYS A 623 9.73 -26.50 26.21
CA CYS A 623 10.71 -27.53 26.50
C CYS A 623 10.80 -27.83 28.00
N ASP A 624 10.94 -26.79 28.83
CA ASP A 624 10.96 -26.90 30.29
C ASP A 624 9.71 -27.61 30.81
N LEU A 625 8.53 -27.17 30.38
CA LEU A 625 7.26 -27.76 30.77
C LEU A 625 7.14 -29.22 30.35
N ALA A 626 7.53 -29.55 29.11
CA ALA A 626 7.52 -30.92 28.60
C ALA A 626 8.41 -31.83 29.44
N TYR A 627 9.63 -31.38 29.81
CA TYR A 627 10.53 -32.15 30.67
C TYR A 627 10.00 -32.30 32.09
N ASP A 628 9.44 -31.25 32.69
CA ASP A 628 8.84 -31.31 34.03
C ASP A 628 7.68 -32.32 34.09
N LEU A 629 6.91 -32.43 33.00
CA LEU A 629 5.82 -33.38 32.82
C LEU A 629 6.28 -34.78 32.37
N GLY A 630 7.59 -35.01 32.19
CA GLY A 630 8.15 -36.30 31.78
C GLY A 630 7.86 -36.68 30.33
N MET A 631 7.63 -35.71 29.45
CA MET A 631 7.46 -35.89 28.01
C MET A 631 8.82 -35.91 27.28
N SER A 632 8.83 -36.44 26.05
CA SER A 632 9.99 -36.50 25.17
C SER A 632 9.78 -35.62 23.94
N ILE A 633 10.73 -34.73 23.66
CA ILE A 633 10.70 -33.86 22.47
C ILE A 633 11.45 -34.55 21.34
N LEU A 634 10.75 -34.82 20.24
CA LEU A 634 11.31 -35.56 19.10
C LEU A 634 12.12 -34.66 18.17
N LYS A 635 11.59 -33.48 17.85
CA LYS A 635 12.14 -32.53 16.88
C LYS A 635 11.48 -31.17 17.01
N ILE A 636 12.22 -30.12 16.65
CA ILE A 636 11.68 -28.77 16.42
C ILE A 636 11.88 -28.38 14.97
N GLY A 637 10.79 -28.06 14.30
CA GLY A 637 10.78 -27.52 12.95
C GLY A 637 10.45 -26.03 12.95
N LEU A 638 11.35 -25.23 12.38
CA LEU A 638 11.27 -23.78 12.29
C LEU A 638 10.89 -23.35 10.87
N THR A 639 9.76 -22.68 10.74
CA THR A 639 9.37 -21.97 9.51
C THR A 639 9.80 -20.50 9.58
N TYR A 640 9.42 -19.65 8.62
CA TYR A 640 9.80 -18.22 8.58
C TYR A 640 8.87 -17.35 9.44
N SER A 641 9.41 -16.38 10.22
CA SER A 641 8.63 -15.35 10.93
C SER A 641 8.81 -13.94 10.40
N PRO A 642 7.74 -13.13 10.33
CA PRO A 642 7.83 -11.70 10.00
C PRO A 642 8.45 -10.84 11.12
N PHE A 643 8.74 -11.42 12.29
CA PHE A 643 9.22 -10.69 13.47
C PHE A 643 10.68 -10.95 13.84
N SER A 644 11.22 -12.12 13.49
CA SER A 644 12.61 -12.50 13.80
C SER A 644 13.07 -13.63 12.88
N GLU A 645 14.36 -13.67 12.55
CA GLU A 645 14.98 -14.83 11.92
C GLU A 645 15.76 -15.69 12.92
N GLU A 646 16.02 -15.15 14.11
CA GLU A 646 16.87 -15.80 15.10
C GLU A 646 16.05 -16.76 15.98
N PHE A 647 16.55 -17.98 16.13
CA PHE A 647 16.03 -18.94 17.09
C PHE A 647 17.08 -19.20 18.16
N ILE A 648 16.76 -18.87 19.40
CA ILE A 648 17.62 -19.08 20.56
C ILE A 648 16.95 -20.09 21.48
N SER A 649 17.67 -21.16 21.82
CA SER A 649 17.19 -22.18 22.74
C SER A 649 18.32 -22.78 23.57
N ARG A 650 18.07 -22.93 24.88
CA ARG A 650 18.91 -23.69 25.82
C ARG A 650 19.00 -25.18 25.46
N TYR A 651 18.09 -25.67 24.62
CA TYR A 651 17.95 -27.07 24.24
C TYR A 651 18.48 -27.38 22.84
N SER A 652 19.17 -26.44 22.20
CA SER A 652 19.57 -26.52 20.79
C SER A 652 20.41 -27.75 20.40
N THR A 653 21.06 -28.40 21.36
CA THR A 653 21.88 -29.61 21.14
C THR A 653 21.18 -30.92 21.51
N ARG A 654 19.96 -30.88 22.07
CA ARG A 654 19.30 -32.07 22.64
C ARG A 654 18.42 -32.85 21.67
N PHE A 655 17.93 -32.20 20.62
CA PHE A 655 17.08 -32.79 19.59
C PHE A 655 17.30 -32.08 18.26
N PRO A 656 16.93 -32.70 17.12
CA PRO A 656 17.06 -32.07 15.82
C PRO A 656 16.24 -30.77 15.75
N ILE A 657 16.91 -29.69 15.32
CA ILE A 657 16.27 -28.43 14.94
C ILE A 657 16.41 -28.27 13.43
N VAL A 658 15.29 -28.13 12.74
CA VAL A 658 15.24 -28.04 11.28
C VAL A 658 14.72 -26.67 10.87
N HIS A 659 15.54 -25.89 10.18
CA HIS A 659 15.12 -24.62 9.58
C HIS A 659 14.42 -24.84 8.24
N ASN A 660 13.65 -23.85 7.78
CA ASN A 660 12.83 -23.93 6.56
C ASN A 660 11.88 -25.13 6.57
N TYR A 661 11.29 -25.42 7.72
CA TYR A 661 10.44 -26.57 7.93
C TYR A 661 9.10 -26.39 7.23
N THR A 662 8.94 -27.06 6.07
CA THR A 662 7.74 -26.96 5.24
C THR A 662 6.62 -27.86 5.76
N LEU A 663 5.41 -27.65 5.23
CA LEU A 663 4.26 -28.52 5.51
C LEU A 663 4.53 -29.97 5.09
N GLU A 664 5.25 -30.17 3.99
CA GLU A 664 5.61 -31.48 3.46
C GLU A 664 6.57 -32.19 4.41
N MET A 665 7.66 -31.52 4.80
CA MET A 665 8.63 -32.05 5.76
C MET A 665 7.96 -32.41 7.09
N ARG A 666 7.02 -31.58 7.55
CA ARG A 666 6.24 -31.86 8.75
C ARG A 666 5.40 -33.11 8.61
N SER A 667 4.67 -33.28 7.50
CA SER A 667 3.85 -34.48 7.30
C SER A 667 4.68 -35.75 7.17
N ASP A 668 5.85 -35.66 6.55
CA ASP A 668 6.79 -36.77 6.46
C ASP A 668 7.29 -37.17 7.84
N ASP A 669 7.70 -36.19 8.65
CA ASP A 669 8.11 -36.42 10.04
C ASP A 669 6.97 -36.95 10.91
N ILE A 670 5.73 -36.50 10.72
CA ILE A 670 4.58 -37.04 11.46
C ILE A 670 4.40 -38.53 11.14
N ARG A 671 4.51 -38.90 9.86
CA ARG A 671 4.37 -40.29 9.39
C ARG A 671 5.51 -41.18 9.90
N ASP A 672 6.73 -40.66 9.92
CA ASP A 672 7.94 -41.41 10.24
C ASP A 672 8.19 -41.49 11.76
N LEU A 673 8.03 -40.36 12.47
CA LEU A 673 8.31 -40.24 13.91
C LEU A 673 7.11 -40.59 14.79
N LYS A 674 5.88 -40.50 14.25
CA LYS A 674 4.61 -40.81 14.94
C LYS A 674 4.48 -40.15 16.33
N PRO A 675 4.57 -38.80 16.41
CA PRO A 675 4.43 -38.10 17.69
C PRO A 675 3.04 -38.32 18.31
N ASP A 676 2.96 -38.38 19.65
CA ASP A 676 1.68 -38.40 20.35
C ASP A 676 0.91 -37.08 20.16
N LEU A 677 1.63 -35.95 20.06
CA LEU A 677 1.07 -34.62 19.86
C LEU A 677 2.00 -33.72 19.03
N VAL A 678 1.42 -32.99 18.08
CA VAL A 678 2.12 -31.96 17.30
C VAL A 678 1.76 -30.58 17.84
N LEU A 679 2.73 -29.86 18.38
CA LEU A 679 2.56 -28.48 18.83
C LEU A 679 2.84 -27.52 17.68
N LEU A 680 1.90 -26.65 17.33
CA LEU A 680 2.03 -25.82 16.13
C LEU A 680 1.56 -24.37 16.28
N THR A 681 2.31 -23.44 15.69
CA THR A 681 1.95 -22.01 15.64
C THR A 681 1.13 -21.71 14.38
N TYR A 682 1.53 -22.23 13.23
CA TYR A 682 0.80 -22.22 11.94
C TYR A 682 1.60 -23.03 10.91
N PRO A 683 1.03 -23.53 9.80
CA PRO A 683 -0.40 -23.75 9.50
C PRO A 683 -0.96 -24.97 10.25
N SER A 684 -2.28 -25.13 10.28
CA SER A 684 -2.94 -26.33 10.85
C SER A 684 -2.46 -27.62 10.18
N LEU A 685 -2.66 -28.76 10.85
CA LEU A 685 -2.39 -30.08 10.24
C LEU A 685 -3.24 -30.32 9.00
N ARG A 686 -2.69 -31.06 8.03
CA ARG A 686 -3.46 -31.59 6.90
C ARG A 686 -4.32 -32.73 7.39
N ARG A 687 -5.48 -32.95 6.74
CA ARG A 687 -6.35 -34.10 7.05
C ARG A 687 -5.60 -35.44 6.94
N SER A 688 -4.64 -35.52 6.01
CA SER A 688 -3.80 -36.69 5.76
C SER A 688 -2.67 -36.91 6.78
N ASP A 689 -2.44 -35.99 7.71
CA ASP A 689 -1.34 -36.11 8.67
C ASP A 689 -1.64 -37.12 9.77
N TYR A 690 -2.91 -37.45 10.01
CA TYR A 690 -3.34 -38.44 11.02
C TYR A 690 -2.61 -38.27 12.36
N ALA A 691 -2.60 -37.03 12.89
CA ALA A 691 -1.96 -36.70 14.17
C ALA A 691 -2.82 -35.74 14.99
N ARG A 692 -2.64 -35.79 16.31
CA ARG A 692 -3.22 -34.81 17.23
C ARG A 692 -2.40 -33.54 17.18
N SER A 693 -3.05 -32.39 17.36
CA SER A 693 -2.33 -31.13 17.46
C SER A 693 -2.87 -30.21 18.54
N ALA A 694 -1.98 -29.37 19.05
CA ALA A 694 -2.30 -28.29 19.94
C ALA A 694 -1.60 -27.00 19.48
N HIS A 695 -2.29 -25.88 19.62
CA HIS A 695 -1.75 -24.59 19.20
C HIS A 695 -0.71 -24.04 20.19
N ILE A 696 0.41 -23.56 19.68
CA ILE A 696 1.36 -22.73 20.43
C ILE A 696 0.96 -21.27 20.23
N PRO A 697 0.51 -20.55 21.28
CA PRO A 697 0.17 -19.15 21.15
C PRO A 697 1.39 -18.31 20.77
N TYR A 698 1.20 -17.37 19.85
CA TYR A 698 2.25 -16.42 19.49
C TYR A 698 2.67 -15.53 20.68
N CYS A 699 1.67 -15.09 21.45
CA CYS A 699 1.83 -14.44 22.75
C CYS A 699 1.40 -15.41 23.85
N PRO A 700 2.30 -16.27 24.35
CA PRO A 700 2.00 -17.01 25.56
C PRO A 700 1.76 -16.01 26.70
N GLY A 701 0.92 -16.38 27.67
CA GLY A 701 0.82 -15.59 28.90
C GLY A 701 2.18 -15.54 29.61
N PHE A 702 2.37 -14.60 30.52
CA PHE A 702 3.63 -14.47 31.27
C PHE A 702 3.54 -15.06 32.68
N GLY A 703 4.70 -15.27 33.30
CA GLY A 703 4.83 -15.68 34.70
C GLY A 703 4.93 -17.18 34.95
N PHE A 704 5.04 -17.54 36.23
CA PHE A 704 5.40 -18.89 36.68
C PHE A 704 4.46 -20.00 36.20
N LEU A 705 3.17 -19.70 36.04
CA LEU A 705 2.13 -20.67 35.71
C LEU A 705 1.68 -20.62 34.24
N ALA A 706 2.26 -19.74 33.42
CA ALA A 706 1.85 -19.54 32.02
C ALA A 706 1.81 -20.82 31.18
N GLY A 707 2.76 -21.73 31.41
CA GLY A 707 2.81 -23.02 30.73
C GLY A 707 1.75 -24.02 31.20
N ILE A 708 1.32 -23.93 32.46
CA ILE A 708 0.45 -24.96 33.07
C ILE A 708 -0.91 -25.02 32.37
N ASP A 709 -1.50 -23.88 32.02
CA ASP A 709 -2.79 -23.86 31.32
C ASP A 709 -2.70 -24.55 29.95
N ARG A 710 -1.50 -24.57 29.34
CA ARG A 710 -1.24 -25.28 28.08
C ARG A 710 -1.14 -26.78 28.27
N ALA A 711 -0.55 -27.24 29.37
CA ALA A 711 -0.49 -28.67 29.68
C ALA A 711 -1.91 -29.27 29.84
N MET A 712 -2.85 -28.56 30.47
CA MET A 712 -4.25 -29.02 30.53
C MET A 712 -4.87 -29.18 29.15
N MET A 713 -4.62 -28.22 28.25
CA MET A 713 -5.08 -28.29 26.86
C MET A 713 -4.45 -29.48 26.12
N TRP A 714 -3.17 -29.79 26.38
CA TRP A 714 -2.51 -30.96 25.79
C TRP A 714 -3.16 -32.26 26.26
N ILE A 715 -3.48 -32.39 27.55
CA ILE A 715 -4.19 -33.57 28.10
C ILE A 715 -5.53 -33.77 27.39
N ASP A 716 -6.31 -32.70 27.20
CA ASP A 716 -7.59 -32.81 26.53
C ASP A 716 -7.44 -33.21 25.06
N GLN A 717 -6.45 -32.66 24.36
CA GLN A 717 -6.14 -33.09 22.98
C GLN A 717 -5.71 -34.56 22.91
N MET A 718 -4.97 -35.07 23.90
CA MET A 718 -4.57 -36.48 23.95
C MET A 718 -5.76 -37.45 24.08
N LYS A 719 -6.88 -37.00 24.65
CA LYS A 719 -8.13 -37.78 24.76
C LYS A 719 -8.90 -37.86 23.43
N VAL A 720 -8.67 -36.90 22.51
CA VAL A 720 -9.34 -36.87 21.21
C VAL A 720 -8.79 -38.01 20.33
N PRO A 721 -9.65 -38.74 19.59
CA PRO A 721 -9.17 -39.71 18.63
C PRO A 721 -8.38 -39.01 17.52
N VAL A 722 -7.31 -39.67 17.06
CA VAL A 722 -6.44 -39.16 15.98
C VAL A 722 -7.24 -38.88 14.70
N ILE A 723 -8.31 -39.66 14.48
CA ILE A 723 -9.29 -39.48 13.41
C ILE A 723 -10.64 -39.24 14.07
N GLU A 724 -11.18 -38.05 13.92
CA GLU A 724 -12.53 -37.72 14.41
C GLU A 724 -13.58 -38.31 13.47
N GLY A 725 -14.52 -39.10 14.00
CA GLY A 725 -15.52 -39.83 13.20
C GLY A 725 -16.40 -38.93 12.32
N TRP A 726 -16.68 -37.70 12.74
CA TRP A 726 -17.49 -36.75 11.95
C TRP A 726 -16.81 -36.26 10.67
N LYS A 727 -15.48 -36.43 10.54
CA LYS A 727 -14.76 -36.14 9.28
C LYS A 727 -15.03 -37.19 8.20
N LEU A 728 -15.65 -38.31 8.55
CA LEU A 728 -16.20 -39.30 7.62
C LEU A 728 -17.66 -39.01 7.26
N ASP A 729 -18.36 -38.10 7.94
CA ASP A 729 -19.79 -37.82 7.69
C ASP A 729 -20.04 -37.07 6.36
N GLY A 730 -18.98 -36.67 5.65
CA GLY A 730 -19.04 -36.14 4.29
C GLY A 730 -18.66 -37.16 3.20
N ASP A 731 -18.10 -38.31 3.58
CA ASP A 731 -17.77 -39.41 2.67
C ASP A 731 -18.92 -40.43 2.76
N GLY A 732 -20.00 -40.11 2.03
CA GLY A 732 -21.27 -40.80 2.08
C GLY A 732 -21.18 -42.33 2.21
N ILE A 733 -21.79 -42.84 3.26
CA ILE A 733 -22.34 -44.19 3.29
C ILE A 733 -23.87 -44.04 3.33
N THR A 734 -24.49 -43.97 2.16
CA THR A 734 -25.45 -44.97 1.66
C THR A 734 -25.69 -44.76 0.17
#